data_AF-A0A017TFM8-F1
#
_entry.id   AF-A0A017TFM8-F1
#
_cell.length_a   1.000
_cell.length_b   1.000
_cell.length_c   1.000
_cell.angle_alpha   90.00
_cell.angle_beta   90.00
_cell.angle_gamma   90.00
#
_symmetry.space_group_name_H-M   'P 1'
#
loop_
_entity.id
_entity.type
_entity.pdbx_description
1 polymer ?
#
loop_
_entity_poly.entity_id
_entity_poly.type
_entity_poly.pdbx_seq_one_letter_code
_entity_poly.pdbx_strand_id
1 'polypeptide(L)'
;MVAITVGGIVLGGACSDGESLGPPLPTGGQTSTPTGGNVDECNDGAERDCSVTIAEHNGVVTCMHGTQACEDGHWTACGGAAKRITTMPRPGGDADADAAEDNGLPRPRSLSMPGICVDNPCDPSCQEFEEDPGPEGVTIESDVPPFEWYSGDINGLDPEIAQQGTTEPCATAEDCQFDQYCDEPSPVGCAHHPCGTGTTGGATGSSTVGLFQECSPCVQKVCAEHPECCIQAYTGTCEHDQCVTGTALKPGCDTCTDSICNKTIAMGGYPGCCSYTCTTHAYCEGRFGVGSECSALTGKCSCSDAGTCGNQGHTCNSGVCNGNWTTQCTSRVAANCAPKTCATASIPKWTQACVNHAQNLCGFSCEPAAAGCVHNPCYTGDALNSSCPGVAAVCATTSSCCATAWTDDCVKQYQTLNNTQCPPKGSCTSYLPGEANAHCAGADLTLGVPCGGTVPVCNRGSTTLPVNTHIEIDSYPAGTNSYPSSGVTEVLAACTYPRGTLACSTNLSEPLPPGECINMAGCDAVPVGSELRVNAGNNVAECVCGNNWSVYQNEACTSPACVANANVSFIKKLTMFIAVDLSTSMACSGGNCPSHPSIDEYTCDSPAQKLSLQRWIPLRDAMKSFFQDPGSAGMDIALRFWPDPYPVACGANTCAQSGAGNGCAQPLHFGTLTAASGAADTHETNLVNAMNTKVPCGDTPIYNSLDGALYWATQHKLTHPDQEVAVVYISDGFATHCNTNWFDISQLSRDAFHNHGVRTYPIGFGAAQEAFVVQLAQFGGGRGFFFNTTGSALQSGLIAAMKSIRGDVQPCDVQVPVALQNNNDPTVTIDDLEVVYTHSNGTEEILPRRANLAACGGLPGWYPDNATDPTFAKLCPATCSVVQADLGARVQARLEGGCVASFQPTTYTQTYTADCPSGAKVQWGFLRWESTTPSDTRVDFTARTADTTAGLATATSHALGTASAALGTQSCTMTGPSPTCPVDLYTQLGELPDARKDILELTMALNPSGDLLTAPTVHSWEITYSCPYSE
;
A
#
# COMPACT_ATOMS: atom_id res chain seq x y z
N MET A 1 -30.69 20.50 50.79
CA MET A 1 -32.11 20.94 50.83
C MET A 1 -32.96 19.74 50.42
N VAL A 2 -34.14 19.53 51.03
CA VAL A 2 -35.38 18.89 50.48
C VAL A 2 -35.20 17.65 49.56
N ALA A 3 -35.76 16.44 49.82
CA ALA A 3 -36.49 15.83 50.96
C ALA A 3 -36.45 14.28 50.74
N ILE A 4 -36.28 13.38 51.74
CA ILE A 4 -37.22 12.94 52.81
C ILE A 4 -38.47 12.24 52.21
N THR A 5 -38.97 11.05 52.59
CA THR A 5 -38.88 10.11 53.75
C THR A 5 -39.00 8.66 53.18
N VAL A 6 -38.74 7.49 53.79
CA VAL A 6 -38.42 6.89 55.13
C VAL A 6 -37.29 5.84 54.85
N GLY A 7 -36.45 5.25 55.71
CA GLY A 7 -36.35 5.02 57.17
C GLY A 7 -36.61 3.52 57.51
N GLY A 8 -36.03 2.88 58.52
CA GLY A 8 -35.03 3.30 59.52
C GLY A 8 -34.36 2.07 60.20
N ILE A 9 -33.19 2.18 60.84
CA ILE A 9 -32.92 2.72 62.21
C ILE A 9 -33.00 1.64 63.31
N VAL A 10 -32.12 1.56 64.33
CA VAL A 10 -30.69 1.95 64.49
C VAL A 10 -30.17 1.45 65.88
N LEU A 11 -28.86 1.14 66.02
CA LEU A 11 -28.09 0.97 67.29
C LEU A 11 -28.56 -0.13 68.28
N GLY A 12 -27.71 -0.71 69.16
CA GLY A 12 -26.25 -0.61 69.33
C GLY A 12 -25.80 -0.42 70.78
N GLY A 13 -24.61 -0.92 71.15
CA GLY A 13 -23.83 -0.39 72.29
C GLY A 13 -23.33 -1.36 73.39
N ALA A 14 -22.02 -1.26 73.67
CA ALA A 14 -21.34 -1.42 74.98
C ALA A 14 -21.11 -2.81 75.63
N CYS A 15 -19.99 -3.43 75.23
CA CYS A 15 -18.83 -3.85 76.06
C CYS A 15 -19.02 -4.33 77.53
N SER A 16 -18.44 -5.51 77.84
CA SER A 16 -17.57 -5.73 79.01
C SER A 16 -16.69 -6.98 78.79
N ASP A 17 -15.46 -6.98 79.29
CA ASP A 17 -14.47 -8.06 79.08
C ASP A 17 -14.69 -9.28 79.99
N GLY A 18 -14.13 -10.44 79.60
CA GLY A 18 -14.01 -11.62 80.45
C GLY A 18 -13.49 -12.88 79.75
N GLU A 19 -12.31 -13.37 80.13
CA GLU A 19 -11.80 -14.68 79.71
C GLU A 19 -12.44 -15.82 80.52
N SER A 20 -12.98 -16.84 79.85
CA SER A 20 -12.61 -18.27 80.01
C SER A 20 -13.53 -19.15 79.16
N LEU A 21 -13.04 -20.34 78.76
CA LEU A 21 -13.67 -21.17 77.73
C LEU A 21 -14.69 -22.20 78.26
N GLY A 22 -15.72 -22.45 77.45
CA GLY A 22 -16.81 -23.40 77.69
C GLY A 22 -18.00 -22.78 78.44
N PRO A 23 -19.25 -23.24 78.22
CA PRO A 23 -19.61 -24.60 77.81
C PRO A 23 -20.50 -24.62 76.52
N PRO A 24 -21.65 -25.35 76.41
CA PRO A 24 -21.69 -26.66 75.73
C PRO A 24 -22.83 -26.83 74.68
N LEU A 25 -23.00 -28.07 74.19
CA LEU A 25 -24.21 -28.62 73.54
C LEU A 25 -24.46 -28.08 72.09
N PRO A 26 -25.27 -28.73 71.21
CA PRO A 26 -26.55 -29.38 71.52
C PRO A 26 -26.86 -30.78 70.95
N THR A 27 -27.83 -31.43 71.62
CA THR A 27 -28.66 -32.52 71.10
C THR A 27 -29.68 -32.00 70.07
N GLY A 28 -29.99 -32.81 69.04
CA GLY A 28 -30.90 -32.42 67.94
C GLY A 28 -32.41 -32.40 68.26
N GLY A 29 -33.21 -32.12 67.23
CA GLY A 29 -34.68 -32.11 67.25
C GLY A 29 -35.29 -32.55 65.91
N GLN A 30 -36.53 -33.04 65.91
CA GLN A 30 -37.19 -33.72 64.78
C GLN A 30 -38.35 -32.92 64.17
N THR A 31 -38.66 -33.14 62.89
CA THR A 31 -40.05 -33.11 62.34
C THR A 31 -40.25 -33.99 61.08
N SER A 32 -40.77 -35.20 61.28
CA SER A 32 -41.79 -35.92 60.47
C SER A 32 -41.79 -35.94 58.91
N THR A 33 -41.36 -37.09 58.33
CA THR A 33 -42.13 -38.12 57.56
C THR A 33 -43.33 -37.74 56.64
N PRO A 34 -43.70 -38.56 55.61
CA PRO A 34 -43.28 -39.96 55.28
C PRO A 34 -42.76 -40.13 53.82
N THR A 35 -42.28 -41.29 53.32
CA THR A 35 -42.46 -42.71 53.73
C THR A 35 -41.30 -43.60 53.26
N GLY A 36 -40.86 -44.57 54.06
CA GLY A 36 -40.31 -45.86 53.57
C GLY A 36 -38.78 -46.03 53.51
N GLY A 37 -38.15 -46.43 54.63
CA GLY A 37 -36.79 -46.98 54.66
C GLY A 37 -35.97 -46.52 55.88
N ASN A 38 -35.70 -47.43 56.82
CA ASN A 38 -34.66 -47.23 57.84
C ASN A 38 -33.30 -47.65 57.25
N VAL A 39 -32.24 -46.90 57.53
CA VAL A 39 -30.87 -47.15 57.01
C VAL A 39 -29.99 -47.88 58.03
N ASP A 40 -30.36 -47.86 59.32
CA ASP A 40 -29.59 -48.45 60.43
C ASP A 40 -30.08 -49.82 60.93
N GLU A 41 -31.25 -50.31 60.48
CA GLU A 41 -31.74 -51.65 60.82
C GLU A 41 -31.15 -52.70 59.87
N CYS A 42 -30.64 -53.80 60.42
CA CYS A 42 -30.06 -54.90 59.66
C CYS A 42 -30.55 -56.28 60.13
N ASN A 43 -30.30 -57.31 59.30
CA ASN A 43 -30.58 -58.70 59.68
C ASN A 43 -29.38 -59.29 60.42
N ASP A 44 -29.62 -59.84 61.61
CA ASP A 44 -28.58 -60.45 62.46
C ASP A 44 -27.70 -61.44 61.69
N GLY A 45 -26.37 -61.26 61.78
CA GLY A 45 -25.39 -62.04 61.03
C GLY A 45 -25.19 -61.65 59.56
N ALA A 46 -25.82 -60.57 59.07
CA ALA A 46 -25.38 -59.92 57.83
C ALA A 46 -24.03 -59.20 58.05
N GLU A 47 -23.20 -59.14 57.02
CA GLU A 47 -21.97 -58.33 56.99
C GLU A 47 -22.10 -57.26 55.90
N ARG A 48 -21.46 -56.09 56.12
CA ARG A 48 -21.24 -55.06 55.09
C ARG A 48 -19.83 -54.49 55.21
N ASP A 49 -19.27 -54.05 54.10
CA ASP A 49 -18.05 -53.25 54.12
C ASP A 49 -18.29 -51.87 54.77
N CYS A 50 -17.23 -51.30 55.32
CA CYS A 50 -17.21 -50.00 55.96
C CYS A 50 -15.83 -49.35 55.82
N SER A 51 -15.82 -48.02 55.82
CA SER A 51 -14.58 -47.25 55.89
C SER A 51 -14.75 -46.05 56.81
N VAL A 52 -13.79 -45.81 57.70
CA VAL A 52 -13.83 -44.74 58.70
C VAL A 52 -12.47 -44.06 58.86
N THR A 53 -12.49 -42.75 59.08
CA THR A 53 -11.29 -41.98 59.48
C THR A 53 -10.88 -42.35 60.89
N ILE A 54 -9.62 -42.76 61.08
CA ILE A 54 -9.08 -43.14 62.39
C ILE A 54 -8.00 -42.19 62.92
N ALA A 55 -7.39 -41.36 62.05
CA ALA A 55 -6.56 -40.23 62.44
C ALA A 55 -6.43 -39.21 61.29
N GLU A 56 -6.14 -37.96 61.64
CA GLU A 56 -5.70 -36.91 60.70
C GLU A 56 -4.48 -36.22 61.34
N HIS A 57 -3.41 -36.01 60.59
CA HIS A 57 -2.21 -35.30 61.07
C HIS A 57 -1.40 -34.73 59.89
N ASN A 58 -0.98 -33.45 59.98
CA ASN A 58 -0.16 -32.76 58.97
C ASN A 58 -0.63 -32.96 57.52
N GLY A 59 -1.93 -32.78 57.24
CA GLY A 59 -2.47 -32.93 55.89
C GLY A 59 -2.50 -34.37 55.34
N VAL A 60 -2.33 -35.38 56.21
CA VAL A 60 -2.51 -36.80 55.85
C VAL A 60 -3.68 -37.38 56.65
N VAL A 61 -4.67 -37.90 55.93
CA VAL A 61 -5.81 -38.64 56.48
C VAL A 61 -5.42 -40.12 56.59
N THR A 62 -5.69 -40.73 57.74
CA THR A 62 -5.49 -42.16 57.98
C THR A 62 -6.84 -42.87 58.03
N CYS A 63 -7.05 -43.76 57.08
CA CYS A 63 -8.29 -44.47 56.87
C CYS A 63 -8.21 -45.92 57.34
N MET A 64 -9.32 -46.44 57.85
CA MET A 64 -9.48 -47.85 58.16
C MET A 64 -10.68 -48.39 57.40
N HIS A 65 -10.40 -49.28 56.44
CA HIS A 65 -11.39 -50.09 55.76
C HIS A 65 -11.55 -51.43 56.51
N GLY A 66 -12.75 -52.00 56.50
CA GLY A 66 -13.03 -53.32 57.06
C GLY A 66 -14.49 -53.70 56.88
N THR A 67 -14.99 -54.65 57.68
CA THR A 67 -16.41 -54.99 57.74
C THR A 67 -17.06 -54.55 59.06
N GLN A 68 -18.36 -54.30 58.99
CA GLN A 68 -19.31 -54.32 60.11
C GLN A 68 -20.14 -55.60 60.00
N ALA A 69 -20.41 -56.25 61.12
CA ALA A 69 -21.41 -57.30 61.23
C ALA A 69 -22.70 -56.70 61.82
N CYS A 70 -23.83 -57.35 61.59
CA CYS A 70 -25.08 -57.02 62.27
C CYS A 70 -25.24 -57.86 63.55
N GLU A 71 -25.31 -57.20 64.70
CA GLU A 71 -25.50 -57.80 66.02
C GLU A 71 -26.65 -57.09 66.77
N ASP A 72 -27.60 -57.86 67.30
CA ASP A 72 -28.86 -57.36 67.90
C ASP A 72 -29.59 -56.34 66.98
N GLY A 73 -29.57 -56.60 65.67
CA GLY A 73 -30.20 -55.77 64.63
C GLY A 73 -29.49 -54.45 64.29
N HIS A 74 -28.29 -54.20 64.83
CA HIS A 74 -27.50 -52.99 64.62
C HIS A 74 -26.10 -53.31 64.05
N TRP A 75 -25.52 -52.40 63.27
CA TRP A 75 -24.18 -52.57 62.72
C TRP A 75 -23.07 -52.32 63.77
N THR A 76 -22.13 -53.25 63.90
CA THR A 76 -20.98 -53.15 64.82
C THR A 76 -20.00 -52.05 64.42
N ALA A 77 -19.05 -51.69 65.30
CA ALA A 77 -17.99 -50.74 64.94
C ALA A 77 -17.13 -51.27 63.78
N CYS A 78 -16.79 -50.39 62.82
CA CYS A 78 -15.99 -50.76 61.67
C CYS A 78 -14.62 -51.33 62.09
N GLY A 79 -14.24 -52.52 61.60
CA GLY A 79 -12.94 -53.11 61.92
C GLY A 79 -12.89 -54.63 62.05
N GLY A 80 -13.73 -55.37 61.30
CA GLY A 80 -13.74 -56.83 61.25
C GLY A 80 -12.42 -57.49 60.81
N ALA A 81 -12.44 -58.82 60.64
CA ALA A 81 -11.24 -59.65 60.52
C ALA A 81 -10.30 -59.27 59.35
N ALA A 82 -10.82 -58.65 58.29
CA ALA A 82 -10.08 -58.25 57.09
C ALA A 82 -9.64 -56.76 57.09
N LYS A 83 -9.58 -56.09 58.25
CA LYS A 83 -9.28 -54.65 58.32
C LYS A 83 -7.95 -54.25 57.68
N ARG A 84 -7.97 -53.17 56.88
CA ARG A 84 -6.83 -52.55 56.21
C ARG A 84 -6.73 -51.09 56.63
N ILE A 85 -5.51 -50.62 56.91
CA ILE A 85 -5.22 -49.20 57.15
C ILE A 85 -4.49 -48.63 55.93
N THR A 86 -4.88 -47.42 55.54
CA THR A 86 -4.38 -46.64 54.40
C THR A 86 -4.13 -45.19 54.84
N THR A 87 -3.28 -44.47 54.11
CA THR A 87 -2.92 -43.08 54.40
C THR A 87 -2.86 -42.29 53.11
N MET A 88 -3.55 -41.15 53.04
CA MET A 88 -3.66 -40.34 51.82
C MET A 88 -3.53 -38.83 52.13
N PRO A 89 -2.97 -38.02 51.20
CA PRO A 89 -2.96 -36.57 51.34
C PRO A 89 -4.38 -35.99 51.39
N ARG A 90 -4.55 -34.86 52.07
CA ARG A 90 -5.79 -34.10 52.16
C ARG A 90 -5.91 -33.09 51.00
N PRO A 91 -6.98 -33.12 50.19
CA PRO A 91 -7.31 -32.04 49.25
C PRO A 91 -7.64 -30.71 49.96
N GLY A 92 -7.40 -29.58 49.30
CA GLY A 92 -7.89 -28.27 49.75
C GLY A 92 -7.39 -27.80 51.13
N GLY A 93 -6.16 -28.12 51.51
CA GLY A 93 -5.54 -27.61 52.74
C GLY A 93 -4.49 -26.53 52.46
N ASP A 94 -4.73 -25.30 52.92
CA ASP A 94 -3.78 -24.19 52.83
C ASP A 94 -2.45 -24.51 53.55
N ALA A 95 -1.42 -24.87 52.79
CA ALA A 95 -0.06 -25.10 53.29
C ALA A 95 0.97 -24.77 52.19
N ASP A 96 1.87 -23.83 52.49
CA ASP A 96 2.86 -23.20 51.61
C ASP A 96 3.48 -24.12 50.52
N ALA A 97 3.45 -23.67 49.26
CA ALA A 97 3.85 -24.42 48.08
C ALA A 97 5.36 -24.75 47.93
N ASP A 98 6.20 -24.35 48.90
CA ASP A 98 7.66 -24.34 48.79
C ASP A 98 8.39 -25.48 49.55
N ALA A 99 7.69 -26.47 50.12
CA ALA A 99 8.27 -27.40 51.11
C ALA A 99 7.93 -28.90 50.98
N ALA A 100 8.02 -29.50 49.78
CA ALA A 100 7.96 -30.96 49.61
C ALA A 100 8.93 -31.50 48.53
N GLU A 101 10.13 -31.93 48.95
CA GLU A 101 11.07 -32.64 48.07
C GLU A 101 10.61 -34.06 47.70
N ASP A 102 11.26 -34.59 46.66
CA ASP A 102 11.06 -35.90 46.04
C ASP A 102 10.89 -37.09 47.02
N ASN A 103 9.85 -37.90 46.79
CA ASN A 103 9.59 -39.17 47.47
C ASN A 103 9.49 -40.37 46.50
N GLY A 104 9.88 -40.22 45.23
CA GLY A 104 10.12 -41.31 44.28
C GLY A 104 8.89 -42.12 43.82
N LEU A 105 7.66 -41.73 44.18
CA LEU A 105 6.45 -42.37 43.70
C LEU A 105 6.08 -41.89 42.28
N PRO A 106 5.66 -42.79 41.36
CA PRO A 106 5.22 -42.39 40.03
C PRO A 106 3.93 -41.58 40.12
N ARG A 107 4.00 -40.28 39.79
CA ARG A 107 2.85 -39.39 39.76
C ARG A 107 1.88 -39.81 38.62
N PRO A 108 0.55 -39.86 38.87
CA PRO A 108 -0.45 -39.89 37.81
C PRO A 108 -0.31 -38.72 36.84
N ARG A 109 -0.95 -38.80 35.67
CA ARG A 109 -0.90 -37.76 34.61
C ARG A 109 -2.10 -36.79 34.63
N SER A 110 -2.94 -36.82 35.66
CA SER A 110 -3.96 -35.83 35.97
C SER A 110 -3.35 -34.54 36.53
N LEU A 111 -4.07 -33.42 36.46
CA LEU A 111 -3.62 -32.15 37.06
C LEU A 111 -3.75 -32.21 38.60
N SER A 112 -4.76 -32.92 39.11
CA SER A 112 -4.91 -33.25 40.53
C SER A 112 -4.62 -34.72 40.87
N MET A 113 -4.43 -35.01 42.16
CA MET A 113 -4.58 -36.36 42.69
C MET A 113 -6.05 -36.59 43.06
N PRO A 114 -6.57 -37.84 42.99
CA PRO A 114 -7.96 -38.09 43.37
C PRO A 114 -8.20 -37.72 44.84
N GLY A 115 -9.19 -36.86 45.06
CA GLY A 115 -9.70 -36.45 46.36
C GLY A 115 -10.78 -37.40 46.90
N ILE A 116 -11.30 -37.06 48.08
CA ILE A 116 -12.38 -37.81 48.72
C ILE A 116 -13.59 -36.90 48.92
N CYS A 117 -14.75 -37.46 48.61
CA CYS A 117 -16.04 -36.79 48.71
C CYS A 117 -16.33 -36.21 50.10
N VAL A 118 -17.16 -35.16 50.09
CA VAL A 118 -17.46 -34.26 51.22
C VAL A 118 -17.92 -34.99 52.50
N ASP A 119 -18.61 -36.14 52.40
CA ASP A 119 -19.31 -36.75 53.53
C ASP A 119 -18.58 -37.93 54.22
N ASN A 120 -17.55 -38.55 53.64
CA ASN A 120 -16.72 -39.56 54.32
C ASN A 120 -15.29 -39.65 53.74
N PRO A 121 -14.26 -39.06 54.40
CA PRO A 121 -12.86 -39.01 53.92
C PRO A 121 -12.14 -40.34 53.71
N CYS A 122 -12.83 -41.49 53.80
CA CYS A 122 -12.25 -42.82 53.69
C CYS A 122 -13.05 -43.79 52.80
N ASP A 123 -14.14 -43.36 52.17
CA ASP A 123 -15.04 -44.27 51.45
C ASP A 123 -14.56 -44.59 50.01
N PRO A 124 -14.17 -45.83 49.69
CA PRO A 124 -13.76 -46.20 48.33
C PRO A 124 -14.95 -46.29 47.34
N SER A 125 -16.19 -46.08 47.79
CA SER A 125 -17.37 -45.98 46.92
C SER A 125 -17.56 -44.59 46.31
N CYS A 126 -16.79 -43.58 46.71
CA CYS A 126 -16.82 -42.26 46.07
C CYS A 126 -15.43 -41.59 46.12
N GLN A 127 -14.79 -41.47 44.97
CA GLN A 127 -13.51 -40.81 44.73
C GLN A 127 -13.71 -39.77 43.63
N GLU A 128 -12.98 -38.65 43.66
CA GLU A 128 -13.19 -37.52 42.74
C GLU A 128 -11.87 -36.95 42.20
N PHE A 129 -11.82 -36.63 40.92
CA PHE A 129 -10.79 -35.79 40.31
C PHE A 129 -11.41 -34.42 40.07
N GLU A 130 -11.10 -33.43 40.91
CA GLU A 130 -11.42 -32.02 40.65
C GLU A 130 -10.24 -31.38 39.92
N GLU A 131 -10.48 -30.75 38.78
CA GLU A 131 -9.44 -30.22 37.90
C GLU A 131 -9.71 -28.73 37.63
N ASP A 132 -8.85 -27.89 38.19
CA ASP A 132 -8.76 -26.43 37.97
C ASP A 132 -7.51 -26.16 37.10
N PRO A 133 -7.67 -25.74 35.82
CA PRO A 133 -6.55 -25.40 34.94
C PRO A 133 -5.88 -24.05 35.29
N GLY A 134 -6.43 -23.28 36.24
CA GLY A 134 -5.98 -21.95 36.62
C GLY A 134 -6.82 -20.81 36.01
N PRO A 135 -6.46 -19.55 36.29
CA PRO A 135 -7.34 -18.39 36.11
C PRO A 135 -7.66 -18.01 34.65
N GLU A 136 -7.06 -18.67 33.67
CA GLU A 136 -7.31 -18.46 32.22
C GLU A 136 -8.18 -19.57 31.60
N GLY A 137 -8.43 -20.67 32.33
CA GLY A 137 -9.20 -21.81 31.83
C GLY A 137 -8.47 -22.66 30.79
N VAL A 138 -9.16 -23.67 30.25
CA VAL A 138 -8.80 -24.29 28.97
C VAL A 138 -9.50 -23.49 27.87
N THR A 139 -8.73 -22.92 26.95
CA THR A 139 -9.20 -22.03 25.87
C THR A 139 -8.72 -22.48 24.49
N ILE A 140 -9.15 -21.78 23.44
CA ILE A 140 -8.62 -21.93 22.08
C ILE A 140 -7.46 -20.93 21.89
N GLU A 141 -6.27 -21.40 21.46
CA GLU A 141 -5.21 -20.53 20.94
C GLU A 141 -5.62 -19.99 19.56
N SER A 142 -5.45 -18.68 19.33
CA SER A 142 -6.05 -18.01 18.17
C SER A 142 -5.12 -18.00 16.94
N ASP A 143 -5.52 -18.68 15.86
CA ASP A 143 -4.75 -18.74 14.60
C ASP A 143 -5.12 -17.56 13.69
N VAL A 144 -4.19 -16.62 13.50
CA VAL A 144 -4.31 -15.62 12.44
C VAL A 144 -4.09 -16.29 11.08
N PRO A 145 -5.04 -16.24 10.12
CA PRO A 145 -4.84 -16.83 8.81
C PRO A 145 -3.86 -16.01 7.95
N PRO A 146 -3.19 -16.64 6.96
CA PRO A 146 -2.56 -17.95 7.01
C PRO A 146 -1.05 -17.85 6.68
N PHE A 147 -0.39 -16.75 7.08
CA PHE A 147 1.00 -16.45 6.71
C PHE A 147 1.95 -16.66 7.90
N GLU A 148 3.03 -17.43 7.70
CA GLU A 148 4.03 -17.75 8.73
C GLU A 148 5.00 -16.58 9.05
N TRP A 149 4.72 -15.37 8.54
CA TRP A 149 5.59 -14.20 8.62
C TRP A 149 4.82 -12.93 9.01
N TYR A 150 5.55 -11.92 9.48
CA TYR A 150 5.00 -10.68 10.03
C TYR A 150 5.80 -9.45 9.55
N SER A 151 5.17 -8.28 9.55
CA SER A 151 5.80 -7.01 9.20
C SER A 151 5.38 -5.90 10.16
N GLY A 152 6.14 -4.81 10.20
CA GLY A 152 5.62 -3.51 10.62
C GLY A 152 4.74 -2.87 9.53
N ASP A 153 4.01 -1.82 9.87
CA ASP A 153 3.25 -1.00 8.91
C ASP A 153 4.11 0.19 8.45
N ILE A 154 4.31 0.35 7.14
CA ILE A 154 5.05 1.48 6.57
C ILE A 154 4.39 2.84 6.85
N ASN A 155 3.07 2.89 7.00
CA ASN A 155 2.32 4.09 7.35
C ASN A 155 2.38 4.41 8.86
N GLY A 156 2.84 3.45 9.67
CA GLY A 156 3.14 3.64 11.09
C GLY A 156 4.52 4.27 11.34
N LEU A 157 5.40 4.29 10.33
CA LEU A 157 6.73 4.86 10.44
C LEU A 157 6.71 6.40 10.46
N ASP A 158 7.81 6.98 10.93
CA ASP A 158 8.06 8.42 10.78
C ASP A 158 8.18 8.80 9.28
N PRO A 159 7.58 9.92 8.82
CA PRO A 159 7.66 10.34 7.43
C PRO A 159 9.08 10.55 6.90
N GLU A 160 10.04 11.00 7.71
CA GLU A 160 11.45 11.16 7.30
C GLU A 160 12.17 9.80 7.15
N ILE A 161 11.58 8.71 7.67
CA ILE A 161 12.14 7.36 7.65
C ILE A 161 11.63 6.59 6.43
N ALA A 162 10.31 6.52 6.21
CA ALA A 162 9.77 5.82 5.05
C ALA A 162 10.14 6.53 3.71
N GLN A 163 10.24 7.86 3.70
CA GLN A 163 10.69 8.58 2.48
C GLN A 163 12.14 8.30 2.07
N GLN A 164 12.97 7.65 2.89
CA GLN A 164 14.33 7.24 2.49
C GLN A 164 14.31 6.12 1.43
N GLY A 165 13.27 5.29 1.42
CA GLY A 165 13.10 4.18 0.48
C GLY A 165 11.83 4.26 -0.39
N THR A 166 11.03 5.32 -0.28
CA THR A 166 9.79 5.50 -1.06
C THR A 166 9.83 6.82 -1.83
N THR A 167 10.37 6.75 -3.05
CA THR A 167 10.47 7.89 -3.99
C THR A 167 9.30 7.88 -4.97
N GLU A 168 8.18 8.47 -4.56
CA GLU A 168 7.10 8.82 -5.49
C GLU A 168 7.31 10.21 -6.11
N PRO A 169 7.20 10.38 -7.44
CA PRO A 169 6.87 9.36 -8.43
C PRO A 169 8.03 8.39 -8.74
N CYS A 170 7.75 7.09 -8.65
CA CYS A 170 8.72 6.08 -9.05
C CYS A 170 8.79 5.96 -10.58
N ALA A 171 9.97 5.62 -11.10
CA ALA A 171 10.18 5.22 -12.50
C ALA A 171 10.77 3.79 -12.62
N THR A 172 11.15 3.20 -11.48
CA THR A 172 11.85 1.93 -11.32
C THR A 172 11.55 1.34 -9.93
N ALA A 173 11.74 0.03 -9.73
CA ALA A 173 11.69 -0.58 -8.40
C ALA A 173 12.84 -0.13 -7.48
N GLU A 174 13.93 0.43 -8.01
CA GLU A 174 14.92 1.16 -7.21
C GLU A 174 14.28 2.29 -6.37
N ASP A 175 13.18 2.90 -6.82
CA ASP A 175 12.48 3.97 -6.08
C ASP A 175 11.58 3.45 -4.93
N CYS A 176 11.32 2.14 -4.86
CA CYS A 176 10.28 1.53 -4.03
C CYS A 176 10.86 0.36 -3.22
N GLN A 177 11.32 0.67 -2.02
CA GLN A 177 11.91 -0.25 -1.04
C GLN A 177 10.82 -0.78 -0.08
N PHE A 178 11.18 -1.41 1.04
CA PHE A 178 10.20 -1.91 2.04
C PHE A 178 9.21 -2.94 1.47
N ASP A 179 9.67 -3.83 0.59
CA ASP A 179 8.87 -4.85 -0.11
C ASP A 179 7.75 -4.24 -0.98
N GLN A 180 8.12 -3.15 -1.67
CA GLN A 180 7.31 -2.47 -2.67
C GLN A 180 7.82 -2.75 -4.09
N TYR A 181 6.94 -2.48 -5.05
CA TYR A 181 7.24 -2.33 -6.46
C TYR A 181 6.70 -0.99 -6.94
N CYS A 182 7.27 -0.49 -8.05
CA CYS A 182 6.73 0.68 -8.71
C CYS A 182 5.53 0.28 -9.58
N ASP A 183 4.33 0.80 -9.31
CA ASP A 183 3.17 0.64 -10.18
C ASP A 183 3.02 1.79 -11.18
N GLU A 184 2.66 1.41 -12.41
CA GLU A 184 2.47 2.28 -13.58
C GLU A 184 3.51 3.43 -13.64
N PRO A 185 4.80 3.06 -13.78
CA PRO A 185 5.98 3.91 -13.60
C PRO A 185 5.88 5.22 -14.36
N SER A 186 6.32 6.31 -13.72
CA SER A 186 6.16 7.65 -14.26
C SER A 186 6.78 7.76 -15.68
N PRO A 187 5.99 8.17 -16.69
CA PRO A 187 6.38 8.16 -18.10
C PRO A 187 7.23 9.39 -18.41
N VAL A 188 8.41 9.42 -17.82
CA VAL A 188 9.37 10.49 -17.99
C VAL A 188 9.75 10.63 -19.46
N GLY A 189 9.70 11.82 -20.05
CA GLY A 189 10.16 12.13 -21.42
C GLY A 189 9.52 11.37 -22.59
N CYS A 190 8.75 10.31 -22.32
CA CYS A 190 8.46 9.28 -23.29
C CYS A 190 7.30 9.70 -24.19
N ALA A 191 7.37 9.29 -25.47
CA ALA A 191 6.35 9.61 -26.47
C ALA A 191 4.97 8.98 -26.13
N HIS A 192 4.96 7.97 -25.26
CA HIS A 192 3.81 7.23 -24.70
C HIS A 192 4.28 6.55 -23.38
N HIS A 193 3.39 5.85 -22.66
CA HIS A 193 3.79 5.08 -21.47
C HIS A 193 4.84 4.01 -21.78
N PRO A 194 5.82 3.73 -20.89
CA PRO A 194 6.61 2.50 -20.94
C PRO A 194 5.75 1.22 -20.90
N CYS A 195 4.55 1.30 -20.33
CA CYS A 195 3.55 0.23 -20.30
C CYS A 195 2.65 0.13 -21.55
N GLY A 196 2.82 1.00 -22.55
CA GLY A 196 2.02 1.02 -23.79
C GLY A 196 2.87 0.92 -25.04
N THR A 197 2.33 0.38 -26.14
CA THR A 197 3.11 0.01 -27.34
C THR A 197 3.39 1.10 -28.37
N GLY A 198 2.74 2.27 -28.27
CA GLY A 198 3.23 3.53 -28.84
C GLY A 198 2.92 3.81 -30.31
N THR A 199 1.68 4.18 -30.64
CA THR A 199 1.28 4.65 -31.97
C THR A 199 1.21 6.18 -32.11
N THR A 200 2.33 6.88 -31.90
CA THR A 200 2.44 8.34 -32.11
C THR A 200 2.50 8.73 -33.60
N GLY A 201 1.39 8.57 -34.31
CA GLY A 201 1.23 9.05 -35.69
C GLY A 201 -0.01 8.51 -36.37
N GLY A 202 -1.04 9.34 -36.54
CA GLY A 202 -2.36 8.93 -37.03
C GLY A 202 -2.41 8.60 -38.52
N ALA A 203 -2.27 7.32 -38.87
CA ALA A 203 -2.67 6.76 -40.17
C ALA A 203 -2.99 5.26 -40.05
N THR A 204 -3.95 4.76 -40.83
CA THR A 204 -4.21 3.32 -40.95
C THR A 204 -3.02 2.63 -41.64
N GLY A 205 -2.23 1.90 -40.85
CA GLY A 205 -0.93 1.34 -41.26
C GLY A 205 0.29 2.01 -40.60
N SER A 206 0.09 2.86 -39.60
CA SER A 206 1.17 3.38 -38.77
C SER A 206 1.95 2.26 -38.05
N SER A 207 3.22 2.53 -37.75
CA SER A 207 4.08 1.61 -37.00
C SER A 207 4.26 2.09 -35.57
N THR A 208 4.31 1.16 -34.63
CA THR A 208 4.79 1.44 -33.28
C THR A 208 6.18 2.08 -33.31
N VAL A 209 6.37 3.08 -32.46
CA VAL A 209 7.56 3.94 -32.37
C VAL A 209 8.35 3.52 -31.14
N GLY A 210 9.65 3.32 -31.25
CA GLY A 210 10.51 3.04 -30.10
C GLY A 210 10.64 4.25 -29.18
N LEU A 211 10.80 4.00 -27.89
CA LEU A 211 11.07 5.06 -26.92
C LEU A 211 12.51 5.57 -27.04
N PHE A 212 12.75 6.83 -26.67
CA PHE A 212 14.11 7.37 -26.61
C PHE A 212 14.82 6.81 -25.37
N GLN A 213 16.08 6.42 -25.50
CA GLN A 213 16.86 5.85 -24.38
C GLN A 213 16.95 6.79 -23.18
N GLU A 214 16.94 8.09 -23.42
CA GLU A 214 16.95 9.15 -22.43
C GLU A 214 15.56 9.55 -21.94
N CYS A 215 14.48 8.84 -22.31
CA CYS A 215 13.15 9.23 -21.87
C CYS A 215 12.90 8.87 -20.41
N SER A 216 13.05 7.61 -19.98
CA SER A 216 13.05 7.26 -18.55
C SER A 216 14.28 6.43 -18.16
N PRO A 217 14.68 6.41 -16.87
CA PRO A 217 15.81 5.60 -16.40
C PRO A 217 15.63 4.10 -16.62
N CYS A 218 14.39 3.60 -16.48
CA CYS A 218 14.08 2.23 -16.89
C CYS A 218 14.24 2.03 -18.40
N VAL A 219 13.73 2.95 -19.22
CA VAL A 219 13.91 2.84 -20.68
C VAL A 219 15.40 2.80 -20.99
N GLN A 220 16.26 3.56 -20.31
CA GLN A 220 17.71 3.46 -20.46
C GLN A 220 18.28 2.07 -20.11
N LYS A 221 17.85 1.43 -19.01
CA LYS A 221 18.14 0.01 -18.69
C LYS A 221 17.77 -0.89 -19.87
N VAL A 222 16.54 -0.80 -20.36
CA VAL A 222 16.04 -1.58 -21.50
C VAL A 222 16.87 -1.32 -22.77
N CYS A 223 17.23 -0.08 -23.09
CA CYS A 223 17.99 0.24 -24.30
C CYS A 223 19.44 -0.23 -24.27
N ALA A 224 20.02 -0.42 -23.07
CA ALA A 224 21.38 -0.94 -22.91
C ALA A 224 21.45 -2.44 -23.25
N GLU A 225 20.41 -3.21 -22.92
CA GLU A 225 20.33 -4.66 -23.19
C GLU A 225 19.57 -5.01 -24.47
N HIS A 226 18.53 -4.23 -24.80
CA HIS A 226 17.61 -4.39 -25.93
C HIS A 226 17.53 -3.15 -26.84
N PRO A 227 18.60 -2.83 -27.62
CA PRO A 227 18.60 -1.68 -28.53
C PRO A 227 17.47 -1.70 -29.59
N GLU A 228 16.88 -2.85 -29.89
CA GLU A 228 15.73 -3.00 -30.79
C GLU A 228 14.45 -2.31 -30.30
N CYS A 229 14.36 -2.04 -28.98
CA CYS A 229 13.22 -1.34 -28.38
C CYS A 229 13.28 0.18 -28.58
N CYS A 230 14.48 0.74 -28.78
CA CYS A 230 14.74 2.15 -28.51
C CYS A 230 15.26 2.95 -29.70
N ILE A 231 14.66 4.12 -29.92
CA ILE A 231 15.19 5.11 -30.87
C ILE A 231 16.40 5.77 -30.20
N GLN A 232 17.56 5.65 -30.85
CA GLN A 232 18.76 6.37 -30.41
C GLN A 232 18.54 7.89 -30.56
N ALA A 233 18.92 8.64 -29.51
CA ALA A 233 18.92 10.10 -29.49
C ALA A 233 19.53 10.69 -30.78
N TYR A 234 18.76 11.51 -31.50
CA TYR A 234 19.29 12.21 -32.66
C TYR A 234 20.09 13.45 -32.21
N THR A 235 21.39 13.26 -32.01
CA THR A 235 22.32 14.28 -31.48
C THR A 235 22.81 15.31 -32.52
N GLY A 236 22.14 15.44 -33.67
CA GLY A 236 22.51 16.36 -34.75
C GLY A 236 21.63 17.61 -34.84
N THR A 237 22.10 18.68 -35.47
CA THR A 237 21.43 20.00 -35.46
C THR A 237 20.25 20.15 -36.46
N CYS A 238 19.63 19.04 -36.87
CA CYS A 238 18.49 19.03 -37.80
C CYS A 238 17.15 19.10 -37.05
N GLU A 239 16.12 19.63 -37.72
CA GLU A 239 14.75 19.76 -37.17
C GLU A 239 14.16 18.40 -36.74
N HIS A 240 14.60 17.29 -37.35
CA HIS A 240 14.36 15.92 -36.92
C HIS A 240 15.43 14.98 -37.50
N ASP A 241 15.44 13.71 -37.07
CA ASP A 241 16.30 12.65 -37.61
C ASP A 241 16.03 12.40 -39.11
N GLN A 242 17.08 12.15 -39.90
CA GLN A 242 16.98 11.87 -41.34
C GLN A 242 16.18 10.59 -41.68
N CYS A 243 15.92 9.70 -40.73
CA CYS A 243 15.09 8.52 -40.88
C CYS A 243 13.59 8.75 -40.61
N VAL A 244 13.24 9.85 -39.95
CA VAL A 244 11.84 10.27 -39.72
C VAL A 244 11.37 11.13 -40.89
N THR A 245 10.08 11.04 -41.26
CA THR A 245 9.49 11.90 -42.30
C THR A 245 8.87 13.15 -41.70
N GLY A 246 9.16 14.33 -42.26
CA GLY A 246 8.72 15.60 -41.68
C GLY A 246 8.99 16.82 -42.57
N THR A 247 9.31 17.95 -41.92
CA THR A 247 9.67 19.22 -42.58
C THR A 247 10.96 19.08 -43.39
N ALA A 248 11.20 20.02 -44.29
CA ALA A 248 12.36 19.95 -45.18
C ALA A 248 13.66 20.33 -44.44
N LEU A 249 14.43 19.33 -44.00
CA LEU A 249 15.66 19.53 -43.23
C LEU A 249 16.63 20.54 -43.88
N LYS A 250 17.35 21.28 -43.05
CA LYS A 250 18.20 22.40 -43.46
C LYS A 250 19.60 21.92 -43.91
N PRO A 251 20.12 22.33 -45.08
CA PRO A 251 21.53 22.13 -45.42
C PRO A 251 22.46 22.71 -44.34
N GLY A 252 23.52 21.98 -44.00
CA GLY A 252 24.42 22.26 -42.89
C GLY A 252 23.95 21.75 -41.52
N CYS A 253 22.77 21.12 -41.41
CA CYS A 253 22.28 20.64 -40.10
C CYS A 253 22.91 19.31 -39.64
N ASP A 254 23.42 18.52 -40.58
CA ASP A 254 24.31 17.37 -40.36
C ASP A 254 25.00 16.98 -41.68
N THR A 255 26.13 16.31 -41.57
CA THR A 255 26.96 15.75 -42.64
C THR A 255 26.22 14.75 -43.55
N CYS A 256 25.32 13.90 -43.02
CA CYS A 256 24.45 13.07 -43.83
C CYS A 256 23.46 13.92 -44.63
N THR A 257 22.80 14.87 -43.96
CA THR A 257 21.84 15.77 -44.59
C THR A 257 22.50 16.54 -45.74
N ASP A 258 23.70 17.08 -45.52
CA ASP A 258 24.50 17.73 -46.57
C ASP A 258 24.84 16.81 -47.76
N SER A 259 25.11 15.53 -47.52
CA SER A 259 25.36 14.56 -48.59
C SER A 259 24.15 14.33 -49.52
N ILE A 260 22.94 14.59 -49.02
CA ILE A 260 21.66 14.50 -49.74
C ILE A 260 21.29 15.86 -50.36
N CYS A 261 21.48 16.95 -49.62
CA CYS A 261 21.05 18.30 -50.00
C CYS A 261 22.04 19.03 -50.93
N ASN A 262 23.36 18.85 -50.80
CA ASN A 262 24.34 19.64 -51.57
C ASN A 262 24.72 19.03 -52.92
N LYS A 263 24.17 17.86 -53.27
CA LYS A 263 24.22 17.33 -54.63
C LYS A 263 23.16 18.02 -55.49
N THR A 264 23.52 18.43 -56.70
CA THR A 264 22.53 18.86 -57.71
C THR A 264 21.77 17.64 -58.24
N ILE A 265 20.64 17.87 -58.94
CA ILE A 265 19.86 16.81 -59.59
C ILE A 265 20.75 15.99 -60.56
N ALA A 266 21.65 16.66 -61.29
CA ALA A 266 22.63 16.03 -62.18
C ALA A 266 23.68 15.14 -61.48
N MET A 267 23.80 15.24 -60.15
CA MET A 267 24.68 14.44 -59.30
C MET A 267 23.90 13.45 -58.41
N GLY A 268 22.62 13.21 -58.72
CA GLY A 268 21.74 12.30 -57.97
C GLY A 268 21.23 12.86 -56.63
N GLY A 269 21.38 14.16 -56.41
CA GLY A 269 20.85 14.86 -55.22
C GLY A 269 19.35 15.11 -55.30
N TYR A 270 18.73 15.27 -54.13
CA TYR A 270 17.27 15.42 -54.00
C TYR A 270 16.91 16.73 -53.30
N PRO A 271 16.82 17.85 -54.05
CA PRO A 271 16.34 19.15 -53.54
C PRO A 271 14.95 19.05 -52.89
N GLY A 272 14.12 18.09 -53.31
CA GLY A 272 12.84 17.72 -52.72
C GLY A 272 12.84 17.62 -51.20
N CYS A 273 13.97 17.17 -50.63
CA CYS A 273 14.08 16.85 -49.21
C CYS A 273 14.36 18.05 -48.31
N CYS A 274 14.96 19.13 -48.83
CA CYS A 274 15.64 20.13 -47.98
C CYS A 274 15.11 21.55 -48.17
N SER A 275 15.20 22.37 -47.13
CA SER A 275 14.83 23.79 -47.18
C SER A 275 16.03 24.64 -47.61
N TYR A 276 15.86 25.52 -48.60
CA TYR A 276 16.97 26.34 -49.12
C TYR A 276 16.65 27.83 -49.05
N THR A 277 17.53 28.58 -48.42
CA THR A 277 17.67 30.02 -48.68
C THR A 277 18.52 30.24 -49.94
N CYS A 278 18.30 31.36 -50.62
CA CYS A 278 18.96 31.74 -51.86
C CYS A 278 19.36 33.23 -51.84
N THR A 279 20.36 33.58 -52.65
CA THR A 279 20.80 34.97 -52.87
C THR A 279 20.92 35.34 -54.36
N THR A 280 20.78 34.36 -55.27
CA THR A 280 20.87 34.55 -56.72
C THR A 280 19.90 33.60 -57.43
N HIS A 281 19.42 33.97 -58.61
CA HIS A 281 18.51 33.12 -59.39
C HIS A 281 19.22 31.84 -59.88
N ALA A 282 20.48 31.95 -60.31
CA ALA A 282 21.30 30.80 -60.73
C ALA A 282 21.46 29.72 -59.65
N TYR A 283 21.42 30.08 -58.36
CA TYR A 283 21.41 29.11 -57.27
C TYR A 283 20.10 28.30 -57.21
N CYS A 284 18.96 28.95 -57.48
CA CYS A 284 17.67 28.27 -57.58
C CYS A 284 17.59 27.42 -58.84
N GLU A 285 17.99 27.94 -60.01
CA GLU A 285 18.00 27.16 -61.26
C GLU A 285 18.94 25.95 -61.20
N GLY A 286 20.12 26.10 -60.60
CA GLY A 286 21.10 25.01 -60.43
C GLY A 286 20.66 23.91 -59.46
N ARG A 287 19.65 24.17 -58.61
CA ARG A 287 19.07 23.21 -57.67
C ARG A 287 17.73 22.65 -58.17
N PHE A 288 16.78 23.50 -58.53
CA PHE A 288 15.39 23.14 -58.85
C PHE A 288 15.10 23.06 -60.36
N GLY A 289 16.00 23.53 -61.21
CA GLY A 289 15.83 23.55 -62.67
C GLY A 289 15.47 24.94 -63.23
N VAL A 290 15.67 25.09 -64.54
CA VAL A 290 15.49 26.33 -65.30
C VAL A 290 14.11 26.95 -65.06
N GLY A 291 14.05 28.26 -64.84
CA GLY A 291 12.80 28.97 -64.52
C GLY A 291 12.36 28.87 -63.06
N SER A 292 13.29 28.51 -62.15
CA SER A 292 13.14 28.66 -60.70
C SER A 292 13.90 29.90 -60.24
N GLU A 293 13.19 30.91 -59.73
CA GLU A 293 13.75 32.21 -59.40
C GLU A 293 14.13 32.33 -57.92
N CYS A 294 14.84 33.39 -57.52
CA CYS A 294 15.14 33.66 -56.11
C CYS A 294 14.40 34.92 -55.64
N SER A 295 13.43 34.74 -54.75
CA SER A 295 12.63 35.85 -54.22
C SER A 295 13.48 36.78 -53.35
N ALA A 296 13.70 38.00 -53.81
CA ALA A 296 14.39 39.05 -53.06
C ALA A 296 13.64 39.50 -51.79
N LEU A 297 12.36 39.14 -51.63
CA LEU A 297 11.53 39.46 -50.46
C LEU A 297 11.60 38.39 -49.37
N THR A 298 11.72 37.11 -49.73
CA THR A 298 11.67 35.99 -48.77
C THR A 298 12.98 35.22 -48.66
N GLY A 299 13.96 35.48 -49.54
CA GLY A 299 15.21 34.73 -49.61
C GLY A 299 15.03 33.25 -49.96
N LYS A 300 13.87 32.86 -50.52
CA LYS A 300 13.54 31.47 -50.91
C LYS A 300 13.39 31.35 -52.42
N CYS A 301 13.61 30.14 -52.94
CA CYS A 301 13.39 29.85 -54.34
C CYS A 301 11.88 29.80 -54.68
N SER A 302 11.51 30.43 -55.78
CA SER A 302 10.13 30.58 -56.25
C SER A 302 9.87 29.85 -57.55
N CYS A 303 8.64 29.35 -57.72
CA CYS A 303 8.13 28.75 -58.94
C CYS A 303 7.62 29.84 -59.89
N SER A 304 7.79 29.62 -61.19
CA SER A 304 7.15 30.42 -62.24
C SER A 304 5.65 30.12 -62.36
N ASP A 305 4.91 30.93 -63.13
CA ASP A 305 3.45 30.89 -63.30
C ASP A 305 2.85 29.51 -63.69
N ALA A 306 3.68 28.58 -64.15
CA ALA A 306 3.31 27.18 -64.40
C ALA A 306 3.09 26.34 -63.12
N GLY A 307 3.21 26.93 -61.92
CA GLY A 307 2.80 26.33 -60.65
C GLY A 307 3.60 25.08 -60.24
N THR A 308 4.79 24.87 -60.80
CA THR A 308 5.57 23.63 -60.64
C THR A 308 7.06 23.92 -60.43
N CYS A 309 7.66 23.25 -59.45
CA CYS A 309 9.07 23.41 -59.08
C CYS A 309 9.93 22.32 -59.73
N GLY A 310 9.99 22.33 -61.06
CA GLY A 310 10.91 21.54 -61.89
C GLY A 310 10.64 20.03 -61.98
N ASN A 311 10.26 19.34 -60.90
CA ASN A 311 10.00 17.89 -60.88
C ASN A 311 9.16 17.44 -59.67
N GLN A 312 8.82 16.14 -59.61
CA GLN A 312 8.04 15.55 -58.52
C GLN A 312 8.72 15.64 -57.14
N GLY A 313 7.91 15.76 -56.09
CA GLY A 313 8.34 15.88 -54.68
C GLY A 313 8.13 17.26 -54.07
N HIS A 314 7.94 18.30 -54.89
CA HIS A 314 7.67 19.67 -54.46
C HIS A 314 6.21 20.09 -54.63
N THR A 315 5.73 20.95 -53.73
CA THR A 315 4.52 21.75 -53.94
C THR A 315 4.88 23.23 -54.08
N CYS A 316 4.43 23.84 -55.19
CA CYS A 316 4.43 25.28 -55.36
C CYS A 316 3.28 25.84 -54.52
N ASN A 317 3.57 26.41 -53.36
CA ASN A 317 2.56 27.00 -52.47
C ASN A 317 2.84 28.49 -52.31
N SER A 318 1.85 29.33 -52.60
CA SER A 318 1.99 30.81 -52.66
C SER A 318 3.22 31.29 -53.45
N GLY A 319 3.54 30.62 -54.57
CA GLY A 319 4.69 30.95 -55.43
C GLY A 319 6.06 30.50 -54.89
N VAL A 320 6.14 29.82 -53.74
CA VAL A 320 7.39 29.33 -53.15
C VAL A 320 7.55 27.83 -53.39
N CYS A 321 8.77 27.41 -53.74
CA CYS A 321 9.15 26.01 -53.85
C CYS A 321 9.49 25.43 -52.47
N ASN A 322 8.53 24.71 -51.89
CA ASN A 322 8.72 24.03 -50.60
C ASN A 322 9.15 22.57 -50.85
N GLY A 323 10.15 22.11 -50.10
CA GLY A 323 10.46 20.68 -49.97
C GLY A 323 9.64 20.04 -48.85
N ASN A 324 9.78 18.72 -48.70
CA ASN A 324 9.33 17.94 -47.55
C ASN A 324 10.26 16.73 -47.37
N TRP A 325 10.60 16.34 -46.15
CA TRP A 325 11.41 15.14 -45.92
C TRP A 325 10.53 13.88 -46.00
N THR A 326 10.22 13.46 -47.23
CA THR A 326 9.34 12.31 -47.51
C THR A 326 10.03 10.96 -47.30
N THR A 327 9.30 9.85 -47.41
CA THR A 327 9.86 8.48 -47.43
C THR A 327 10.88 8.28 -48.57
N GLN A 328 10.82 9.08 -49.64
CA GLN A 328 11.83 9.09 -50.70
C GLN A 328 13.15 9.78 -50.28
N CYS A 329 13.12 10.57 -49.20
CA CYS A 329 14.28 11.19 -48.57
C CYS A 329 14.92 10.26 -47.53
N THR A 330 14.11 9.66 -46.64
CA THR A 330 14.61 8.70 -45.63
C THR A 330 15.31 7.51 -46.29
N SER A 331 14.73 6.95 -47.36
CA SER A 331 15.35 5.87 -48.16
C SER A 331 16.69 6.23 -48.81
N ARG A 332 17.06 7.52 -48.90
CA ARG A 332 18.34 7.97 -49.47
C ARG A 332 19.47 8.07 -48.48
N VAL A 333 19.18 8.11 -47.18
CA VAL A 333 20.18 8.07 -46.11
C VAL A 333 21.04 6.81 -46.24
N ALA A 334 20.41 5.63 -46.38
CA ALA A 334 21.11 4.36 -46.54
C ALA A 334 22.03 4.29 -47.78
N ALA A 335 21.82 5.15 -48.78
CA ALA A 335 22.63 5.20 -50.01
C ALA A 335 23.70 6.32 -50.02
N ASN A 336 23.71 7.21 -49.02
CA ASN A 336 24.59 8.40 -49.00
C ASN A 336 25.33 8.60 -47.67
N CYS A 337 24.87 7.98 -46.58
CA CYS A 337 25.23 8.33 -45.20
C CYS A 337 25.75 7.16 -44.34
N ALA A 338 26.37 6.14 -44.96
CA ALA A 338 26.91 5.00 -44.23
C ALA A 338 27.85 5.45 -43.08
N PRO A 339 27.70 4.92 -41.85
CA PRO A 339 26.95 3.71 -41.50
C PRO A 339 25.44 3.88 -41.26
N LYS A 340 24.87 5.09 -41.29
CA LYS A 340 23.45 5.31 -40.98
C LYS A 340 22.54 4.76 -42.09
N THR A 341 21.60 3.87 -41.72
CA THR A 341 20.67 3.21 -42.65
C THR A 341 19.23 3.27 -42.16
N CYS A 342 18.37 4.04 -42.83
CA CYS A 342 16.94 4.11 -42.55
C CYS A 342 16.18 2.92 -43.21
N ALA A 343 16.49 1.70 -42.79
CA ALA A 343 15.85 0.51 -43.32
C ALA A 343 14.41 0.39 -42.80
N THR A 344 13.43 0.23 -43.70
CA THR A 344 11.99 0.11 -43.37
C THR A 344 11.60 -1.21 -42.68
N ALA A 345 12.59 -1.93 -42.13
CA ALA A 345 12.42 -3.18 -41.39
C ALA A 345 12.91 -3.10 -39.94
N SER A 346 13.57 -2.00 -39.54
CA SER A 346 14.14 -1.82 -38.20
C SER A 346 14.28 -0.35 -37.82
N ILE A 347 13.17 0.40 -37.91
CA ILE A 347 12.96 1.48 -36.93
C ILE A 347 12.72 0.75 -35.60
N PRO A 348 13.45 1.06 -34.52
CA PRO A 348 13.22 0.45 -33.21
C PRO A 348 11.77 0.64 -32.74
N LYS A 349 11.24 -0.33 -32.01
CA LYS A 349 9.80 -0.41 -31.69
C LYS A 349 9.59 -0.80 -30.24
N TRP A 350 8.79 -0.02 -29.52
CA TRP A 350 8.35 -0.38 -28.18
C TRP A 350 7.23 -1.44 -28.24
N THR A 351 7.60 -2.67 -28.61
CA THR A 351 6.64 -3.79 -28.68
C THR A 351 6.26 -4.28 -27.29
N GLN A 352 5.27 -5.18 -27.18
CA GLN A 352 4.98 -5.85 -25.90
C GLN A 352 6.22 -6.56 -25.32
N ALA A 353 7.15 -7.05 -26.15
CA ALA A 353 8.40 -7.59 -25.64
C ALA A 353 9.22 -6.52 -24.89
N CYS A 354 9.22 -5.26 -25.36
CA CYS A 354 9.90 -4.14 -24.71
C CYS A 354 9.21 -3.69 -23.41
N VAL A 355 7.87 -3.72 -23.37
CA VAL A 355 7.11 -3.55 -22.12
C VAL A 355 7.53 -4.62 -21.11
N ASN A 356 7.54 -5.89 -21.53
CA ASN A 356 8.00 -6.99 -20.68
C ASN A 356 9.47 -6.81 -20.26
N HIS A 357 10.40 -6.45 -21.17
CA HIS A 357 11.80 -6.18 -20.82
C HIS A 357 11.94 -5.04 -19.80
N ALA A 358 11.06 -4.04 -19.84
CA ALA A 358 11.02 -2.98 -18.86
C ALA A 358 10.59 -3.50 -17.48
N GLN A 359 9.47 -4.22 -17.40
CA GLN A 359 9.02 -4.85 -16.14
C GLN A 359 10.07 -5.81 -15.56
N ASN A 360 10.72 -6.62 -16.42
CA ASN A 360 11.78 -7.55 -16.07
C ASN A 360 13.05 -6.86 -15.51
N LEU A 361 13.56 -5.82 -16.17
CA LEU A 361 14.86 -5.18 -15.83
C LEU A 361 14.73 -4.05 -14.80
N CYS A 362 13.53 -3.49 -14.67
CA CYS A 362 13.24 -2.33 -13.83
C CYS A 362 12.36 -2.67 -12.62
N GLY A 363 11.94 -3.94 -12.48
CA GLY A 363 11.17 -4.46 -11.35
C GLY A 363 9.75 -3.90 -11.20
N PHE A 364 9.28 -3.07 -12.13
CA PHE A 364 8.00 -2.38 -12.02
C PHE A 364 6.82 -3.21 -12.53
N SER A 365 5.64 -2.86 -12.05
CA SER A 365 4.35 -3.29 -12.61
C SER A 365 3.95 -2.38 -13.77
N CYS A 366 3.14 -2.96 -14.66
CA CYS A 366 2.31 -2.26 -15.63
C CYS A 366 0.94 -2.90 -15.49
N GLU A 367 -0.12 -2.12 -15.28
CA GLU A 367 -1.42 -2.71 -14.97
C GLU A 367 -1.91 -3.59 -16.14
N PRO A 368 -2.45 -4.79 -15.86
CA PRO A 368 -3.02 -5.63 -16.90
C PRO A 368 -4.22 -4.92 -17.54
N ALA A 369 -4.03 -4.47 -18.79
CA ALA A 369 -5.02 -3.68 -19.53
C ALA A 369 -6.42 -4.30 -19.43
N ALA A 370 -7.37 -3.54 -18.86
CA ALA A 370 -8.73 -4.00 -18.56
C ALA A 370 -9.36 -4.77 -19.73
N ALA A 371 -10.03 -5.90 -19.44
CA ALA A 371 -10.34 -6.95 -20.42
C ALA A 371 -10.88 -6.42 -21.77
N GLY A 372 -10.04 -6.48 -22.82
CA GLY A 372 -10.34 -5.98 -24.17
C GLY A 372 -9.65 -4.65 -24.54
N CYS A 373 -8.82 -4.09 -23.67
CA CYS A 373 -7.97 -2.92 -23.91
C CYS A 373 -6.53 -3.30 -24.28
N VAL A 374 -5.75 -2.30 -24.73
CA VAL A 374 -4.30 -2.44 -25.00
C VAL A 374 -3.41 -1.71 -23.98
N HIS A 375 -4.00 -0.86 -23.14
CA HIS A 375 -3.45 -0.31 -21.89
C HIS A 375 -4.63 0.19 -21.02
N ASN A 376 -4.38 0.62 -19.78
CA ASN A 376 -5.42 1.24 -18.94
C ASN A 376 -5.95 2.56 -19.58
N PRO A 377 -7.27 2.80 -19.65
CA PRO A 377 -7.89 4.07 -20.10
C PRO A 377 -7.46 5.35 -19.37
N CYS A 378 -6.82 5.24 -18.19
CA CYS A 378 -6.27 6.37 -17.46
C CYS A 378 -4.92 6.89 -18.00
N TYR A 379 -4.26 6.14 -18.88
CA TYR A 379 -2.93 6.48 -19.39
C TYR A 379 -2.94 6.67 -20.91
N THR A 380 -2.02 7.50 -21.40
CA THR A 380 -1.95 7.90 -22.81
C THR A 380 -1.16 6.90 -23.66
N GLY A 381 -1.65 6.66 -24.87
CA GLY A 381 -1.10 5.62 -25.74
C GLY A 381 -1.94 5.37 -27.01
N ASP A 382 -2.10 4.09 -27.32
CA ASP A 382 -2.68 3.58 -28.55
C ASP A 382 -4.21 3.77 -28.54
N ALA A 383 -4.85 3.78 -29.72
CA ALA A 383 -6.28 4.02 -29.79
C ALA A 383 -7.11 2.90 -29.12
N LEU A 384 -7.72 3.18 -27.96
CA LEU A 384 -8.50 2.19 -27.23
C LEU A 384 -9.81 1.82 -27.96
N ASN A 385 -10.17 0.54 -27.90
CA ASN A 385 -11.38 0.02 -28.51
C ASN A 385 -12.62 0.46 -27.70
N SER A 386 -13.75 0.72 -28.37
CA SER A 386 -15.04 0.98 -27.74
C SER A 386 -15.58 -0.19 -26.89
N SER A 387 -14.97 -1.38 -26.98
CA SER A 387 -15.23 -2.51 -26.07
C SER A 387 -14.63 -2.34 -24.67
N CYS A 388 -13.67 -1.42 -24.48
CA CYS A 388 -13.09 -1.13 -23.17
C CYS A 388 -14.16 -0.58 -22.19
N PRO A 389 -14.13 -0.98 -20.90
CA PRO A 389 -14.98 -0.40 -19.86
C PRO A 389 -14.88 1.14 -19.85
N GLY A 390 -16.03 1.83 -19.82
CA GLY A 390 -16.14 3.31 -19.80
C GLY A 390 -15.68 4.07 -21.06
N VAL A 391 -15.00 3.41 -22.00
CA VAL A 391 -14.43 4.04 -23.21
C VAL A 391 -15.47 4.31 -24.29
N ALA A 392 -16.53 3.49 -24.38
CA ALA A 392 -17.58 3.65 -25.40
C ALA A 392 -18.22 5.06 -25.43
N ALA A 393 -18.38 5.69 -24.26
CA ALA A 393 -18.87 7.07 -24.14
C ALA A 393 -17.88 8.09 -24.72
N VAL A 394 -16.58 7.93 -24.43
CA VAL A 394 -15.50 8.77 -24.97
C VAL A 394 -15.44 8.63 -26.50
N CYS A 395 -15.54 7.42 -27.05
CA CYS A 395 -15.58 7.22 -28.51
C CYS A 395 -16.77 7.92 -29.20
N ALA A 396 -17.91 8.03 -28.50
CA ALA A 396 -19.11 8.68 -29.02
C ALA A 396 -19.02 10.22 -28.98
N THR A 397 -18.27 10.79 -28.03
CA THR A 397 -17.97 12.23 -27.97
C THR A 397 -16.83 12.61 -28.90
N THR A 398 -15.73 11.87 -28.89
CA THR A 398 -14.47 12.16 -29.58
C THR A 398 -13.96 10.92 -30.31
N SER A 399 -14.38 10.73 -31.56
CA SER A 399 -14.10 9.51 -32.33
C SER A 399 -12.62 9.27 -32.64
N SER A 400 -11.77 10.30 -32.60
CA SER A 400 -10.31 10.17 -32.74
C SER A 400 -9.66 9.39 -31.59
N CYS A 401 -10.21 9.44 -30.37
CA CYS A 401 -9.72 8.67 -29.23
C CYS A 401 -9.66 7.17 -29.51
N CYS A 402 -10.64 6.67 -30.27
CA CYS A 402 -10.81 5.25 -30.59
C CYS A 402 -10.48 4.92 -32.06
N ALA A 403 -9.80 5.83 -32.75
CA ALA A 403 -9.43 5.69 -34.17
C ALA A 403 -8.00 6.13 -34.53
N THR A 404 -7.34 6.95 -33.69
CA THR A 404 -5.97 7.43 -33.96
C THR A 404 -5.00 7.31 -32.79
N ALA A 405 -5.38 7.73 -31.57
CA ALA A 405 -4.55 7.64 -30.37
C ALA A 405 -5.38 7.99 -29.13
N TRP A 406 -5.03 7.45 -27.96
CA TRP A 406 -5.63 7.83 -26.68
C TRP A 406 -4.80 8.94 -26.02
N THR A 407 -5.23 10.19 -26.19
CA THR A 407 -4.52 11.40 -25.73
C THR A 407 -4.96 11.84 -24.33
N ASP A 408 -4.28 12.82 -23.73
CA ASP A 408 -4.68 13.37 -22.42
C ASP A 408 -6.12 13.91 -22.41
N ASP A 409 -6.63 14.38 -23.54
CA ASP A 409 -8.03 14.82 -23.67
C ASP A 409 -9.03 13.64 -23.76
N CYS A 410 -8.57 12.46 -24.16
CA CYS A 410 -9.34 11.21 -24.06
C CYS A 410 -9.38 10.72 -22.61
N VAL A 411 -8.25 10.81 -21.88
CA VAL A 411 -8.18 10.54 -20.42
C VAL A 411 -9.08 11.50 -19.65
N LYS A 412 -9.00 12.82 -19.88
CA LYS A 412 -9.88 13.82 -19.22
C LYS A 412 -11.37 13.54 -19.50
N GLN A 413 -11.72 13.16 -20.74
CA GLN A 413 -13.09 12.76 -21.08
C GLN A 413 -13.51 11.46 -20.40
N TYR A 414 -12.62 10.48 -20.29
CA TYR A 414 -12.87 9.23 -19.56
C TYR A 414 -13.17 9.50 -18.08
N GLN A 415 -12.30 10.28 -17.41
CA GLN A 415 -12.48 10.71 -16.02
C GLN A 415 -13.83 11.44 -15.82
N THR A 416 -14.14 12.39 -16.72
CA THR A 416 -15.36 13.22 -16.63
C THR A 416 -16.64 12.42 -16.89
N LEU A 417 -16.66 11.55 -17.90
CA LEU A 417 -17.85 10.80 -18.33
C LEU A 417 -18.16 9.60 -17.43
N ASN A 418 -17.14 9.01 -16.80
CA ASN A 418 -17.30 7.87 -15.90
C ASN A 418 -17.24 8.25 -14.40
N ASN A 419 -17.01 9.53 -14.07
CA ASN A 419 -16.81 10.04 -12.72
C ASN A 419 -15.68 9.30 -11.97
N THR A 420 -14.52 9.22 -12.63
CA THR A 420 -13.37 8.40 -12.22
C THR A 420 -12.16 9.31 -11.99
N GLN A 421 -11.54 9.24 -10.81
CA GLN A 421 -10.15 9.71 -10.64
C GLN A 421 -9.23 8.67 -11.28
N CYS A 422 -8.13 9.10 -11.92
CA CYS A 422 -7.12 8.17 -12.41
C CYS A 422 -5.98 8.08 -11.38
N PRO A 423 -5.29 6.93 -11.26
CA PRO A 423 -4.18 6.79 -10.35
C PRO A 423 -3.05 7.81 -10.65
N PRO A 424 -2.29 8.22 -9.63
CA PRO A 424 -0.98 8.83 -9.87
C PRO A 424 -0.08 7.84 -10.61
N LYS A 425 0.86 8.34 -11.41
CA LYS A 425 1.80 7.51 -12.18
C LYS A 425 3.13 7.38 -11.46
N GLY A 426 3.56 6.15 -11.22
CA GLY A 426 4.69 5.83 -10.40
C GLY A 426 4.34 5.91 -8.92
N SER A 427 3.47 5.02 -8.44
CA SER A 427 3.24 4.83 -7.01
C SER A 427 4.03 3.63 -6.50
N CYS A 428 4.49 3.67 -5.25
CA CYS A 428 5.20 2.54 -4.64
C CYS A 428 4.21 1.64 -3.89
N THR A 429 3.72 0.62 -4.59
CA THR A 429 2.73 -0.33 -4.12
C THR A 429 3.41 -1.56 -3.50
N SER A 430 2.96 -2.02 -2.34
CA SER A 430 3.52 -3.18 -1.66
C SER A 430 3.05 -4.47 -2.30
N TYR A 431 3.93 -5.46 -2.38
CA TYR A 431 3.53 -6.80 -2.80
C TYR A 431 2.55 -7.41 -1.78
N LEU A 432 1.47 -7.99 -2.28
CA LEU A 432 0.52 -8.71 -1.44
C LEU A 432 1.16 -10.03 -0.93
N PRO A 433 0.68 -10.60 0.20
CA PRO A 433 1.09 -11.94 0.62
C PRO A 433 0.82 -12.98 -0.47
N GLY A 434 1.80 -13.84 -0.78
CA GLY A 434 1.72 -14.81 -1.87
C GLY A 434 1.93 -14.22 -3.28
N GLU A 435 2.09 -12.89 -3.41
CA GLU A 435 2.35 -12.25 -4.71
C GLU A 435 3.83 -12.35 -5.11
N ALA A 436 4.08 -12.81 -6.34
CA ALA A 436 5.39 -12.78 -6.97
C ALA A 436 5.34 -11.92 -8.23
N ASN A 437 6.42 -11.18 -8.47
CA ASN A 437 6.70 -10.47 -9.69
C ASN A 437 6.75 -11.46 -10.87
N ALA A 438 5.64 -11.56 -11.62
CA ALA A 438 5.50 -12.46 -12.77
C ALA A 438 6.50 -12.19 -13.92
N HIS A 439 7.21 -11.05 -13.86
CA HIS A 439 8.25 -10.66 -14.81
C HIS A 439 9.66 -11.07 -14.33
N CYS A 440 9.86 -11.34 -13.03
CA CYS A 440 11.07 -11.98 -12.55
C CYS A 440 11.00 -13.51 -12.68
N ALA A 441 11.70 -14.07 -13.68
CA ALA A 441 11.81 -15.52 -13.86
C ALA A 441 12.76 -16.24 -12.87
N GLY A 442 13.56 -15.49 -12.11
CA GLY A 442 14.54 -15.97 -11.13
C GLY A 442 14.02 -15.86 -9.69
N ALA A 443 14.92 -15.59 -8.76
CA ALA A 443 14.58 -15.10 -7.42
C ALA A 443 14.68 -13.56 -7.38
N ASP A 444 14.14 -12.95 -6.34
CA ASP A 444 14.13 -11.49 -6.12
C ASP A 444 13.95 -11.30 -4.60
N LEU A 445 14.97 -10.84 -3.86
CA LEU A 445 14.88 -10.72 -2.39
C LEU A 445 14.63 -9.29 -1.96
N THR A 446 13.43 -9.02 -1.51
CA THR A 446 13.02 -7.75 -0.90
C THR A 446 13.12 -7.81 0.63
N LEU A 447 13.21 -6.63 1.24
CA LEU A 447 13.07 -6.45 2.70
C LEU A 447 11.78 -5.70 2.99
N GLY A 448 10.88 -6.27 3.81
CA GLY A 448 9.71 -5.55 4.33
C GLY A 448 10.07 -4.59 5.47
N VAL A 449 9.08 -4.15 6.25
CA VAL A 449 9.31 -3.26 7.41
C VAL A 449 9.69 -4.10 8.65
N PRO A 450 10.88 -3.89 9.26
CA PRO A 450 11.30 -4.61 10.46
C PRO A 450 10.41 -4.35 11.66
N CYS A 451 10.19 -5.39 12.47
CA CYS A 451 9.35 -5.36 13.65
C CYS A 451 9.82 -6.39 14.69
N GLY A 452 9.64 -6.10 15.97
CA GLY A 452 9.87 -7.05 17.08
C GLY A 452 11.22 -7.78 17.08
N GLY A 453 12.33 -7.11 16.72
CA GLY A 453 13.68 -7.69 16.60
C GLY A 453 13.94 -8.50 15.32
N THR A 454 12.95 -8.63 14.45
CA THR A 454 13.00 -9.41 13.20
C THR A 454 12.91 -8.55 11.96
N VAL A 455 13.44 -9.06 10.84
CA VAL A 455 13.36 -8.42 9.53
C VAL A 455 12.69 -9.38 8.54
N PRO A 456 11.51 -9.06 7.98
CA PRO A 456 10.88 -9.88 6.95
C PRO A 456 11.67 -9.82 5.63
N VAL A 457 12.01 -10.99 5.10
CA VAL A 457 12.68 -11.17 3.80
C VAL A 457 11.75 -11.97 2.89
N CYS A 458 11.34 -11.39 1.77
CA CYS A 458 10.40 -12.01 0.83
C CYS A 458 11.11 -12.46 -0.45
N ASN A 459 10.67 -13.58 -1.05
CA ASN A 459 11.11 -14.00 -2.38
C ASN A 459 10.05 -13.62 -3.41
N ARG A 460 10.18 -12.44 -4.01
CA ARG A 460 9.23 -11.90 -4.99
C ARG A 460 9.49 -12.41 -6.42
N GLY A 461 10.48 -13.28 -6.63
CA GLY A 461 10.77 -13.88 -7.93
C GLY A 461 10.03 -15.21 -8.16
N SER A 462 9.85 -15.62 -9.43
CA SER A 462 9.10 -16.85 -9.79
C SER A 462 9.85 -18.17 -9.54
N THR A 463 11.01 -18.17 -8.91
CA THR A 463 11.81 -19.38 -8.58
C THR A 463 11.93 -19.58 -7.07
N THR A 464 11.52 -20.76 -6.59
CA THR A 464 11.73 -21.21 -5.20
C THR A 464 13.23 -21.26 -4.85
N LEU A 465 13.63 -20.61 -3.75
CA LEU A 465 14.97 -20.77 -3.19
C LEU A 465 15.08 -22.09 -2.40
N PRO A 466 16.13 -22.91 -2.62
CA PRO A 466 16.24 -24.20 -1.97
C PRO A 466 16.73 -24.12 -0.51
N VAL A 467 16.40 -25.15 0.26
CA VAL A 467 16.98 -25.41 1.60
C VAL A 467 18.52 -25.36 1.58
N ASN A 468 19.12 -24.78 2.62
CA ASN A 468 20.54 -24.39 2.74
C ASN A 468 20.99 -23.24 1.80
N THR A 469 20.09 -22.43 1.24
CA THR A 469 20.46 -21.12 0.69
C THR A 469 20.89 -20.20 1.83
N HIS A 470 22.08 -19.59 1.73
CA HIS A 470 22.57 -18.59 2.69
C HIS A 470 22.01 -17.22 2.34
N ILE A 471 21.23 -16.63 3.25
CA ILE A 471 20.65 -15.29 3.14
C ILE A 471 21.24 -14.44 4.27
N GLU A 472 21.61 -13.20 3.95
CA GLU A 472 22.24 -12.28 4.88
C GLU A 472 21.79 -10.85 4.63
N ILE A 473 21.79 -10.06 5.71
CA ILE A 473 21.42 -8.65 5.72
C ILE A 473 22.64 -7.87 6.24
N ASP A 474 23.11 -6.92 5.45
CA ASP A 474 24.09 -5.92 5.88
C ASP A 474 23.36 -4.66 6.37
N SER A 475 23.87 -4.03 7.43
CA SER A 475 23.44 -2.71 7.91
C SER A 475 24.46 -1.61 7.61
N TYR A 476 23.95 -0.41 7.41
CA TYR A 476 24.67 0.82 7.13
C TYR A 476 24.20 1.91 8.14
N PRO A 477 25.04 2.89 8.51
CA PRO A 477 24.66 3.91 9.48
C PRO A 477 23.42 4.71 9.05
N ALA A 478 22.60 5.15 10.01
CA ALA A 478 21.42 5.96 9.73
C ALA A 478 21.77 7.27 8.98
N GLY A 479 21.05 7.57 7.89
CA GLY A 479 21.21 8.80 7.12
C GLY A 479 22.45 8.83 6.23
N THR A 480 22.92 7.66 5.77
CA THR A 480 23.91 7.58 4.68
C THR A 480 23.28 7.71 3.28
N ASN A 481 21.96 7.54 3.16
CA ASN A 481 21.21 7.52 1.90
C ASN A 481 21.79 6.47 0.93
N SER A 482 21.95 5.23 1.43
CA SER A 482 22.53 4.12 0.65
C SER A 482 21.58 3.54 -0.41
N TYR A 483 20.29 3.83 -0.28
CA TYR A 483 19.25 3.43 -1.22
C TYR A 483 19.59 3.89 -2.65
N PRO A 484 19.52 3.00 -3.65
CA PRO A 484 19.53 3.43 -5.04
C PRO A 484 18.25 4.23 -5.33
N SER A 485 18.30 5.15 -6.29
CA SER A 485 17.12 5.82 -6.84
C SER A 485 17.02 5.58 -8.35
N SER A 486 15.93 6.06 -8.97
CA SER A 486 15.82 6.20 -10.43
C SER A 486 16.89 7.12 -11.07
N GLY A 487 17.79 7.73 -10.31
CA GLY A 487 18.96 8.46 -10.82
C GLY A 487 19.76 7.64 -11.83
N VAL A 488 19.96 8.18 -13.04
CA VAL A 488 20.49 7.46 -14.22
C VAL A 488 21.80 6.68 -13.99
N THR A 489 22.65 7.14 -13.08
CA THR A 489 23.92 6.47 -12.74
C THR A 489 23.77 5.43 -11.60
N GLU A 490 22.75 5.59 -10.76
CA GLU A 490 22.45 4.74 -9.61
C GLU A 490 21.67 3.49 -10.04
N VAL A 491 20.68 3.64 -10.92
CA VAL A 491 19.91 2.55 -11.56
C VAL A 491 20.81 1.49 -12.22
N LEU A 492 21.91 1.92 -12.84
CA LEU A 492 22.88 1.01 -13.49
C LEU A 492 23.92 0.45 -12.51
N ALA A 493 23.95 0.93 -11.27
CA ALA A 493 24.91 0.57 -10.23
C ALA A 493 24.28 -0.15 -9.02
N ALA A 494 22.94 -0.26 -8.93
CA ALA A 494 22.20 -0.75 -7.76
C ALA A 494 22.74 -2.09 -7.21
N CYS A 495 22.99 -3.09 -8.07
CA CYS A 495 23.51 -4.40 -7.63
C CYS A 495 24.97 -4.37 -7.12
N THR A 496 25.69 -3.27 -7.33
CA THR A 496 27.15 -3.14 -7.14
C THR A 496 27.53 -2.29 -5.92
N TYR A 497 26.57 -1.99 -5.05
CA TYR A 497 26.78 -1.20 -3.84
C TYR A 497 27.84 -1.81 -2.90
N PRO A 498 28.72 -1.00 -2.26
CA PRO A 498 29.69 -1.50 -1.28
C PRO A 498 29.07 -2.30 -0.13
N ARG A 499 29.86 -3.22 0.44
CA ARG A 499 29.48 -4.01 1.63
C ARG A 499 29.26 -3.14 2.86
N GLY A 500 28.21 -3.44 3.61
CA GLY A 500 27.92 -2.83 4.91
C GLY A 500 28.57 -3.61 6.05
N THR A 501 28.01 -3.50 7.25
CA THR A 501 28.34 -4.37 8.38
C THR A 501 27.33 -5.51 8.43
N LEU A 502 27.77 -6.76 8.43
CA LEU A 502 26.86 -7.91 8.57
C LEU A 502 26.03 -7.77 9.85
N ALA A 503 24.71 -7.65 9.71
CA ALA A 503 23.78 -7.48 10.82
C ALA A 503 23.26 -8.83 11.31
N CYS A 504 22.71 -9.62 10.40
CA CYS A 504 22.10 -10.92 10.67
C CYS A 504 22.16 -11.79 9.39
N SER A 505 22.16 -13.12 9.57
CA SER A 505 22.21 -14.08 8.46
C SER A 505 21.68 -15.44 8.87
N THR A 506 21.07 -16.16 7.94
CA THR A 506 20.57 -17.52 8.13
C THR A 506 20.89 -18.42 6.93
N ASN A 507 20.85 -19.73 7.15
CA ASN A 507 20.76 -20.71 6.07
C ASN A 507 19.35 -21.30 6.10
N LEU A 508 18.62 -21.22 4.98
CA LEU A 508 17.24 -21.67 4.89
C LEU A 508 17.08 -23.11 5.42
N SER A 509 16.23 -23.29 6.44
CA SER A 509 15.90 -24.61 7.01
C SER A 509 14.90 -25.38 6.16
N GLU A 510 14.03 -24.67 5.44
CA GLU A 510 13.08 -25.17 4.44
C GLU A 510 13.16 -24.30 3.17
N PRO A 511 12.67 -24.74 2.01
CA PRO A 511 12.65 -23.92 0.79
C PRO A 511 11.78 -22.66 0.96
N LEU A 512 12.13 -21.57 0.26
CA LEU A 512 11.35 -20.32 0.24
C LEU A 512 10.67 -20.13 -1.14
N PRO A 513 9.36 -20.39 -1.27
CA PRO A 513 8.63 -20.26 -2.54
C PRO A 513 8.52 -18.82 -3.07
N PRO A 514 8.12 -18.63 -4.35
CA PRO A 514 7.66 -17.36 -4.88
C PRO A 514 6.49 -16.79 -4.05
N GLY A 515 6.57 -15.50 -3.70
CA GLY A 515 5.54 -14.77 -2.96
C GLY A 515 5.51 -15.01 -1.45
N GLU A 516 6.38 -15.90 -0.95
CA GLU A 516 6.51 -16.21 0.47
C GLU A 516 7.69 -15.47 1.10
N CYS A 517 7.65 -15.33 2.44
CA CYS A 517 8.65 -14.60 3.20
C CYS A 517 9.08 -15.33 4.48
N ILE A 518 10.23 -14.94 5.04
CA ILE A 518 10.71 -15.39 6.35
C ILE A 518 11.01 -14.19 7.27
N ASN A 519 10.72 -14.32 8.56
CA ASN A 519 11.18 -13.36 9.56
C ASN A 519 12.61 -13.69 9.97
N MET A 520 13.61 -12.95 9.49
CA MET A 520 15.00 -13.13 9.92
C MET A 520 15.18 -12.58 11.34
N ALA A 521 15.45 -13.47 12.29
CA ALA A 521 15.74 -13.13 13.69
C ALA A 521 17.23 -12.86 13.95
N GLY A 522 17.55 -12.28 15.12
CA GLY A 522 18.91 -11.98 15.54
C GLY A 522 19.45 -10.64 15.02
N CYS A 523 18.58 -9.81 14.44
CA CYS A 523 18.90 -8.46 13.98
C CYS A 523 18.79 -7.42 15.14
N ASP A 524 18.44 -7.86 16.36
CA ASP A 524 18.12 -7.06 17.55
C ASP A 524 19.20 -6.04 17.96
N ALA A 525 20.45 -6.29 17.58
CA ALA A 525 21.60 -5.45 17.91
C ALA A 525 21.80 -4.26 16.94
N VAL A 526 20.98 -4.14 15.89
CA VAL A 526 21.04 -3.03 14.94
C VAL A 526 20.47 -1.75 15.58
N PRO A 527 21.14 -0.58 15.43
CA PRO A 527 20.55 0.69 15.88
C PRO A 527 19.30 1.06 15.08
N VAL A 528 18.25 1.53 15.75
CA VAL A 528 17.05 2.11 15.11
C VAL A 528 17.45 3.22 14.13
N GLY A 529 16.86 3.21 12.93
CA GLY A 529 17.19 4.11 11.83
C GLY A 529 18.35 3.63 10.93
N SER A 530 19.03 2.53 11.23
CA SER A 530 20.08 1.99 10.35
C SER A 530 19.48 1.48 9.03
N GLU A 531 20.13 1.77 7.92
CA GLU A 531 19.71 1.33 6.58
C GLU A 531 20.12 -0.15 6.41
N LEU A 532 19.24 -0.97 5.82
CA LEU A 532 19.43 -2.42 5.65
C LEU A 532 19.43 -2.81 4.18
N ARG A 533 20.24 -3.81 3.81
CA ARG A 533 20.21 -4.45 2.48
C ARG A 533 20.30 -5.96 2.58
N VAL A 534 19.33 -6.68 2.00
CA VAL A 534 19.43 -8.15 1.86
C VAL A 534 20.28 -8.55 0.65
N ASN A 535 20.92 -9.72 0.76
CA ASN A 535 21.79 -10.30 -0.27
C ASN A 535 22.94 -9.36 -0.70
N ALA A 536 23.45 -8.51 0.20
CA ALA A 536 24.56 -7.60 -0.08
C ALA A 536 25.87 -8.30 -0.53
N GLY A 537 25.98 -9.62 -0.36
CA GLY A 537 27.03 -10.46 -0.92
C GLY A 537 26.83 -10.96 -2.35
N ASN A 538 25.64 -10.75 -2.93
CA ASN A 538 25.19 -11.34 -4.19
C ASN A 538 25.35 -12.89 -4.18
N ASN A 539 24.94 -13.52 -3.07
CA ASN A 539 25.00 -14.98 -2.86
C ASN A 539 23.84 -15.69 -3.60
N VAL A 540 22.67 -15.06 -3.59
CA VAL A 540 21.54 -15.37 -4.46
C VAL A 540 21.71 -14.58 -5.76
N ALA A 541 21.32 -15.18 -6.89
CA ALA A 541 21.26 -14.50 -8.18
C ALA A 541 19.81 -14.06 -8.45
N GLU A 542 19.61 -12.75 -8.61
CA GLU A 542 18.29 -12.12 -8.60
C GLU A 542 17.95 -11.47 -9.95
N CYS A 543 16.67 -11.24 -10.23
CA CYS A 543 16.23 -10.45 -11.37
C CYS A 543 16.43 -8.95 -11.14
N VAL A 544 16.02 -8.50 -9.96
CA VAL A 544 16.10 -7.14 -9.47
C VAL A 544 16.91 -7.21 -8.16
N CYS A 545 17.72 -6.20 -7.92
CA CYS A 545 18.75 -6.16 -6.87
C CYS A 545 18.75 -4.81 -6.12
N GLY A 546 17.83 -3.93 -6.54
CA GLY A 546 17.75 -2.52 -6.19
C GLY A 546 16.64 -2.22 -5.20
N ASN A 547 15.66 -3.11 -5.09
CA ASN A 547 14.50 -3.18 -4.19
C ASN A 547 14.81 -3.95 -2.87
N ASN A 548 16.08 -4.29 -2.65
CA ASN A 548 16.57 -5.14 -1.56
C ASN A 548 16.69 -4.41 -0.20
N TRP A 549 16.12 -3.22 -0.03
CA TRP A 549 16.42 -2.34 1.10
C TRP A 549 15.24 -2.05 2.02
N SER A 550 15.55 -1.63 3.25
CA SER A 550 14.59 -1.19 4.27
C SER A 550 15.32 -0.42 5.38
N VAL A 551 14.61 0.17 6.34
CA VAL A 551 15.19 0.83 7.54
C VAL A 551 14.93 -0.04 8.77
N TYR A 552 15.94 -0.29 9.61
CA TYR A 552 15.74 -1.00 10.87
C TYR A 552 14.90 -0.19 11.87
N GLN A 553 13.78 -0.78 12.26
CA GLN A 553 12.84 -0.29 13.27
C GLN A 553 12.50 -1.43 14.23
N ASN A 554 11.92 -1.11 15.39
CA ASN A 554 11.54 -2.10 16.39
C ASN A 554 10.12 -1.85 16.92
N GLU A 555 9.21 -1.58 16.00
CA GLU A 555 7.78 -1.44 16.26
C GLU A 555 7.11 -2.82 16.41
N ALA A 556 5.82 -2.82 16.80
CA ALA A 556 5.04 -4.03 16.94
C ALA A 556 4.84 -4.74 15.58
N CYS A 557 5.01 -6.07 15.58
CA CYS A 557 4.70 -6.91 14.43
C CYS A 557 3.19 -7.12 14.27
N THR A 558 2.74 -7.25 13.03
CA THR A 558 1.38 -7.69 12.67
C THR A 558 1.41 -8.54 11.40
N SER A 559 0.32 -9.29 11.13
CA SER A 559 0.22 -10.09 9.90
C SER A 559 0.07 -9.16 8.68
N PRO A 560 0.73 -9.48 7.56
CA PRO A 560 0.76 -8.62 6.37
C PRO A 560 -0.60 -8.52 5.67
N ALA A 561 -1.59 -9.33 6.03
CA ALA A 561 -2.97 -9.19 5.57
C ALA A 561 -3.71 -8.00 6.22
N CYS A 562 -3.26 -7.56 7.39
CA CYS A 562 -4.01 -6.78 8.37
C CYS A 562 -3.74 -5.28 8.30
N VAL A 563 -2.74 -4.89 7.52
CA VAL A 563 -2.22 -3.54 7.34
C VAL A 563 -2.42 -3.11 5.89
N ALA A 564 -2.63 -1.80 5.68
CA ALA A 564 -2.62 -1.21 4.35
C ALA A 564 -1.17 -1.01 3.90
N ASN A 565 -0.49 -2.11 3.57
CA ASN A 565 0.85 -2.06 3.00
C ASN A 565 0.77 -1.30 1.65
N ALA A 566 1.37 -0.11 1.61
CA ALA A 566 1.26 0.90 0.54
C ALA A 566 -0.14 1.50 0.29
N ASN A 567 -0.28 2.53 -0.56
CA ASN A 567 0.74 3.52 -0.94
C ASN A 567 0.90 4.50 0.23
N VAL A 568 2.14 4.87 0.57
CA VAL A 568 2.40 5.69 1.76
C VAL A 568 1.84 7.09 1.53
N SER A 569 0.64 7.34 2.09
CA SER A 569 -0.24 8.45 1.72
C SER A 569 0.19 9.76 2.40
N PHE A 570 1.44 10.14 2.16
CA PHE A 570 2.05 11.34 2.70
C PHE A 570 1.43 12.59 2.06
N ILE A 571 0.90 13.45 2.92
CA ILE A 571 0.57 14.83 2.60
C ILE A 571 1.88 15.63 2.53
N LYS A 572 2.68 15.34 1.50
CA LYS A 572 3.86 16.13 1.13
C LYS A 572 3.41 17.55 0.82
N LYS A 573 4.20 18.55 1.25
CA LYS A 573 3.90 19.94 0.94
C LYS A 573 4.12 20.19 -0.54
N LEU A 574 3.12 20.73 -1.24
CA LEU A 574 3.24 21.11 -2.64
C LEU A 574 3.83 22.52 -2.77
N THR A 575 4.99 22.60 -3.41
CA THR A 575 5.74 23.83 -3.67
C THR A 575 5.77 24.12 -5.17
N MET A 576 5.03 25.14 -5.61
CA MET A 576 4.95 25.54 -7.03
C MET A 576 5.85 26.74 -7.34
N PHE A 577 6.75 26.61 -8.31
CA PHE A 577 7.35 27.76 -9.00
C PHE A 577 6.54 28.07 -10.26
N ILE A 578 5.80 29.17 -10.23
CA ILE A 578 4.89 29.58 -11.31
C ILE A 578 5.58 30.64 -12.16
N ALA A 579 5.97 30.27 -13.38
CA ALA A 579 6.66 31.11 -14.35
C ALA A 579 5.69 31.67 -15.39
N VAL A 580 5.30 32.94 -15.25
CA VAL A 580 4.25 33.60 -16.04
C VAL A 580 4.81 34.51 -17.13
N ASP A 581 4.41 34.24 -18.38
CA ASP A 581 4.70 35.04 -19.56
C ASP A 581 4.07 36.46 -19.48
N LEU A 582 4.92 37.47 -19.68
CA LEU A 582 4.59 38.89 -19.83
C LEU A 582 5.00 39.42 -21.21
N SER A 583 5.29 38.56 -22.20
CA SER A 583 5.65 39.01 -23.54
C SER A 583 4.47 39.69 -24.25
N THR A 584 4.79 40.50 -25.27
CA THR A 584 3.82 41.45 -25.85
C THR A 584 2.59 40.77 -26.47
N SER A 585 2.70 39.51 -26.90
CA SER A 585 1.60 38.71 -27.47
C SER A 585 0.42 38.54 -26.52
N MET A 586 0.68 38.49 -25.21
CA MET A 586 -0.33 38.40 -24.14
C MET A 586 -1.32 39.58 -24.15
N ALA A 587 -0.94 40.72 -24.74
CA ALA A 587 -1.73 41.95 -24.76
C ALA A 587 -2.02 42.51 -26.16
N CYS A 588 -1.08 42.44 -27.11
CA CYS A 588 -1.22 42.96 -28.48
C CYS A 588 -0.65 41.98 -29.53
N SER A 589 -1.34 41.78 -30.65
CA SER A 589 -0.75 41.09 -31.81
C SER A 589 0.21 42.01 -32.59
N GLY A 590 1.52 41.77 -32.43
CA GLY A 590 2.59 42.41 -33.20
C GLY A 590 2.83 43.90 -32.90
N GLY A 591 2.31 44.41 -31.77
CA GLY A 591 2.51 45.80 -31.35
C GLY A 591 3.86 46.03 -30.67
N ASN A 592 4.22 47.31 -30.48
CA ASN A 592 5.33 47.71 -29.60
C ASN A 592 4.83 47.87 -28.15
N CYS A 593 5.75 47.76 -27.17
CA CYS A 593 5.41 48.04 -25.77
C CYS A 593 4.89 49.48 -25.58
N PRO A 594 3.79 49.68 -24.83
CA PRO A 594 3.34 51.01 -24.45
C PRO A 594 4.31 51.64 -23.44
N SER A 595 4.50 52.96 -23.50
CA SER A 595 5.29 53.71 -22.54
C SER A 595 4.52 54.08 -21.25
N HIS A 596 3.39 53.42 -20.99
CA HIS A 596 2.42 53.78 -19.94
C HIS A 596 1.99 52.54 -19.12
N PRO A 597 1.81 52.65 -17.79
CA PRO A 597 1.69 51.51 -16.88
C PRO A 597 0.24 51.06 -16.59
N SER A 598 -0.75 51.36 -17.45
CA SER A 598 -2.17 50.99 -17.19
C SER A 598 -2.73 50.03 -18.24
N ILE A 599 -3.46 49.00 -17.79
CA ILE A 599 -3.99 47.93 -18.66
C ILE A 599 -5.15 48.38 -19.57
N ASP A 600 -5.77 49.51 -19.24
CA ASP A 600 -6.87 50.05 -20.04
C ASP A 600 -6.35 50.82 -21.26
N GLU A 601 -5.16 51.42 -21.14
CA GLU A 601 -4.54 52.35 -22.10
C GLU A 601 -3.54 51.68 -23.08
N TYR A 602 -3.61 50.35 -23.28
CA TYR A 602 -2.81 49.67 -24.31
C TYR A 602 -3.03 50.25 -25.71
N THR A 603 -2.03 50.96 -26.22
CA THR A 603 -1.93 51.41 -27.62
C THR A 603 -1.43 50.28 -28.51
N CYS A 604 -2.21 49.20 -28.65
CA CYS A 604 -2.08 48.38 -29.85
C CYS A 604 -2.55 49.23 -31.05
N ASP A 605 -1.87 49.18 -32.21
CA ASP A 605 -2.11 50.12 -33.33
C ASP A 605 -3.53 50.10 -33.90
N SER A 606 -4.32 49.08 -33.58
CA SER A 606 -5.77 49.04 -33.81
C SER A 606 -6.51 48.27 -32.70
N PRO A 607 -7.82 48.55 -32.48
CA PRO A 607 -8.64 47.77 -31.55
C PRO A 607 -8.70 46.27 -31.87
N ALA A 608 -8.52 45.89 -33.14
CA ALA A 608 -8.48 44.51 -33.58
C ALA A 608 -7.24 43.73 -33.11
N GLN A 609 -6.19 44.42 -32.65
CA GLN A 609 -4.98 43.81 -32.11
C GLN A 609 -5.01 43.62 -30.58
N LYS A 610 -6.01 44.16 -29.86
CA LYS A 610 -6.05 44.14 -28.38
C LYS A 610 -6.47 42.77 -27.83
N LEU A 611 -5.47 41.92 -27.56
CA LEU A 611 -5.63 40.56 -27.02
C LEU A 611 -5.69 40.50 -25.48
N SER A 612 -5.39 41.60 -24.76
CA SER A 612 -5.40 41.65 -23.29
C SER A 612 -6.72 41.13 -22.66
N LEU A 613 -7.88 41.48 -23.23
CA LEU A 613 -9.21 40.99 -22.79
C LEU A 613 -9.48 39.50 -23.10
N GLN A 614 -8.61 38.86 -23.89
CA GLN A 614 -8.76 37.52 -24.43
C GLN A 614 -7.70 36.54 -23.90
N ARG A 615 -6.55 37.04 -23.45
CA ARG A 615 -5.39 36.26 -22.94
C ARG A 615 -4.98 36.70 -21.53
N TRP A 616 -4.37 37.89 -21.39
CA TRP A 616 -3.84 38.36 -20.10
C TRP A 616 -4.89 38.46 -18.98
N ILE A 617 -6.05 39.08 -19.23
CA ILE A 617 -7.10 39.25 -18.21
C ILE A 617 -7.69 37.89 -17.75
N PRO A 618 -8.07 36.97 -18.66
CA PRO A 618 -8.39 35.59 -18.30
C PRO A 618 -7.34 34.88 -17.45
N LEU A 619 -6.05 34.97 -17.81
CA LEU A 619 -4.97 34.37 -17.01
C LEU A 619 -4.86 35.03 -15.64
N ARG A 620 -4.80 36.36 -15.59
CA ARG A 620 -4.68 37.13 -14.36
C ARG A 620 -5.77 36.77 -13.35
N ASP A 621 -7.01 36.71 -13.81
CA ASP A 621 -8.14 36.45 -12.92
C ASP A 621 -8.34 34.95 -12.63
N ALA A 622 -7.83 34.05 -13.48
CA ALA A 622 -7.67 32.63 -13.14
C ALA A 622 -6.60 32.42 -12.03
N MET A 623 -5.41 33.01 -12.18
CA MET A 623 -4.34 32.91 -11.17
C MET A 623 -4.77 33.49 -9.83
N LYS A 624 -5.43 34.66 -9.82
CA LYS A 624 -6.04 35.21 -8.61
C LYS A 624 -7.08 34.27 -8.02
N SER A 625 -7.97 33.70 -8.84
CA SER A 625 -8.96 32.70 -8.36
C SER A 625 -8.33 31.40 -7.85
N PHE A 626 -7.06 31.12 -8.14
CA PHE A 626 -6.31 29.99 -7.59
C PHE A 626 -5.57 30.35 -6.30
N PHE A 627 -4.94 31.52 -6.22
CA PHE A 627 -4.31 32.02 -4.98
C PHE A 627 -5.34 32.28 -3.87
N GLN A 628 -6.55 32.74 -4.24
CA GLN A 628 -7.65 33.04 -3.33
C GLN A 628 -8.63 31.86 -3.12
N ASP A 629 -8.27 30.65 -3.58
CA ASP A 629 -9.00 29.42 -3.30
C ASP A 629 -8.57 28.88 -1.92
N PRO A 630 -9.46 28.72 -0.92
CA PRO A 630 -9.07 28.17 0.38
C PRO A 630 -8.46 26.77 0.31
N GLY A 631 -8.80 25.99 -0.73
CA GLY A 631 -8.14 24.72 -1.03
C GLY A 631 -6.70 24.83 -1.57
N SER A 632 -6.14 26.04 -1.64
CA SER A 632 -4.71 26.29 -1.94
C SER A 632 -3.88 26.57 -0.68
N ALA A 633 -4.49 26.52 0.52
CA ALA A 633 -3.79 26.66 1.79
C ALA A 633 -2.72 25.56 1.97
N GLY A 634 -1.64 25.86 2.70
CA GLY A 634 -0.53 24.94 2.94
C GLY A 634 0.50 24.87 1.80
N MET A 635 0.11 25.17 0.56
CA MET A 635 1.04 25.16 -0.58
C MET A 635 2.02 26.34 -0.52
N ASP A 636 3.29 26.10 -0.87
CA ASP A 636 4.25 27.18 -1.13
C ASP A 636 4.16 27.64 -2.59
N ILE A 637 4.08 28.95 -2.79
CA ILE A 637 4.03 29.56 -4.13
C ILE A 637 5.22 30.49 -4.31
N ALA A 638 6.15 30.09 -5.18
CA ALA A 638 7.14 30.98 -5.80
C ALA A 638 6.56 31.55 -7.10
N LEU A 639 6.36 32.86 -7.19
CA LEU A 639 5.84 33.52 -8.40
C LEU A 639 6.96 34.27 -9.13
N ARG A 640 7.11 33.99 -10.43
CA ARG A 640 8.04 34.68 -11.32
C ARG A 640 7.36 35.13 -12.60
N PHE A 641 7.65 36.36 -13.00
CA PHE A 641 7.29 36.87 -14.33
C PHE A 641 8.50 36.88 -15.26
N TRP A 642 8.25 36.68 -16.55
CA TRP A 642 9.26 36.74 -17.61
C TRP A 642 8.62 37.26 -18.92
N PRO A 643 9.21 38.23 -19.63
CA PRO A 643 10.37 39.02 -19.24
C PRO A 643 10.00 40.02 -18.14
N ASP A 644 10.90 40.23 -17.18
CA ASP A 644 10.69 41.17 -16.08
C ASP A 644 12.06 41.63 -15.53
N PRO A 645 12.34 42.94 -15.45
CA PRO A 645 13.65 43.44 -14.98
C PRO A 645 13.88 43.30 -13.47
N TYR A 646 12.87 42.87 -12.70
CA TYR A 646 12.91 42.74 -11.24
C TYR A 646 12.56 41.30 -10.80
N PRO A 647 12.95 40.84 -9.59
CA PRO A 647 13.89 41.50 -8.66
C PRO A 647 15.32 41.57 -9.23
N VAL A 648 15.67 40.62 -10.10
CA VAL A 648 16.83 40.63 -11.01
C VAL A 648 16.29 40.55 -12.44
N ALA A 649 17.09 40.98 -13.42
CA ALA A 649 16.68 40.92 -14.82
C ALA A 649 16.43 39.46 -15.28
N CYS A 650 15.27 39.23 -15.86
CA CYS A 650 14.90 38.00 -16.55
C CYS A 650 14.39 38.39 -17.94
N GLY A 651 15.13 38.08 -19.01
CA GLY A 651 14.75 38.55 -20.36
C GLY A 651 15.70 38.14 -21.48
N ALA A 652 15.45 38.62 -22.70
CA ALA A 652 16.27 38.34 -23.88
C ALA A 652 17.75 38.77 -23.77
N ASN A 653 18.10 39.62 -22.80
CA ASN A 653 19.48 40.06 -22.54
C ASN A 653 20.24 39.18 -21.53
N THR A 654 19.61 38.19 -20.89
CA THR A 654 20.24 37.34 -19.84
C THR A 654 20.62 35.93 -20.30
N CYS A 655 20.41 35.60 -21.58
CA CYS A 655 20.61 34.26 -22.17
C CYS A 655 21.99 33.60 -21.95
N ALA A 656 23.01 34.36 -21.51
CA ALA A 656 24.38 33.87 -21.33
C ALA A 656 24.64 33.29 -19.91
N GLN A 657 23.59 33.05 -19.11
CA GLN A 657 23.69 32.64 -17.70
C GLN A 657 23.02 31.28 -17.40
N SER A 658 22.63 30.52 -18.42
CA SER A 658 21.95 29.22 -18.28
C SER A 658 22.77 28.18 -17.52
N GLY A 659 22.11 27.33 -16.74
CA GLY A 659 22.72 26.25 -15.96
C GLY A 659 23.42 26.69 -14.66
N ALA A 660 23.31 27.97 -14.27
CA ALA A 660 24.00 28.53 -13.10
C ALA A 660 23.09 29.43 -12.24
N GLY A 661 21.77 29.25 -12.31
CA GLY A 661 20.80 30.12 -11.63
C GLY A 661 20.74 31.51 -12.26
N ASN A 662 20.34 31.58 -13.53
CA ASN A 662 20.16 32.86 -14.23
C ASN A 662 19.12 33.77 -13.52
N GLY A 663 19.06 35.06 -13.88
CA GLY A 663 18.19 36.02 -13.20
C GLY A 663 16.69 35.71 -13.14
N CYS A 664 16.18 34.78 -13.96
CA CYS A 664 14.83 34.23 -13.85
C CYS A 664 14.63 33.32 -12.63
N ALA A 665 15.68 32.68 -12.10
CA ALA A 665 15.61 31.78 -10.94
C ALA A 665 15.24 32.47 -9.63
N GLN A 666 15.40 33.78 -9.50
CA GLN A 666 14.96 34.50 -8.30
C GLN A 666 13.46 34.84 -8.40
N PRO A 667 12.57 34.25 -7.57
CA PRO A 667 11.16 34.58 -7.57
C PRO A 667 10.92 36.02 -7.09
N LEU A 668 9.82 36.63 -7.55
CA LEU A 668 9.39 37.96 -7.11
C LEU A 668 8.75 37.90 -5.72
N HIS A 669 7.98 36.83 -5.46
CA HIS A 669 7.42 36.49 -4.16
C HIS A 669 7.57 34.98 -3.94
N PHE A 670 7.88 34.57 -2.71
CA PHE A 670 7.91 33.17 -2.26
C PHE A 670 7.41 33.10 -0.81
N GLY A 671 6.70 32.02 -0.48
CA GLY A 671 6.06 31.80 0.82
C GLY A 671 4.85 30.88 0.71
N THR A 672 4.26 30.57 1.86
CA THR A 672 3.11 29.66 1.99
C THR A 672 1.79 30.42 1.88
N LEU A 673 0.80 29.86 1.18
CA LEU A 673 -0.59 30.29 1.25
C LEU A 673 -1.27 29.73 2.50
N THR A 674 -2.22 30.47 3.06
CA THR A 674 -2.97 30.09 4.27
C THR A 674 -4.45 29.90 3.97
N ALA A 675 -5.21 29.39 4.94
CA ALA A 675 -6.67 29.32 4.87
C ALA A 675 -7.37 30.68 5.13
N ALA A 676 -6.60 31.73 5.43
CA ALA A 676 -7.10 33.10 5.53
C ALA A 676 -7.03 33.78 4.15
N SER A 677 -7.85 34.82 3.93
CA SER A 677 -7.91 35.50 2.62
C SER A 677 -7.74 37.01 2.69
N GLY A 678 -7.32 37.60 1.57
CA GLY A 678 -7.03 39.02 1.46
C GLY A 678 -6.00 39.48 2.50
N ALA A 679 -6.25 40.63 3.14
CA ALA A 679 -5.28 41.26 4.05
C ALA A 679 -4.92 40.46 5.32
N ALA A 680 -5.58 39.33 5.59
CA ALA A 680 -5.16 38.38 6.64
C ALA A 680 -4.05 37.43 6.17
N ASP A 681 -3.95 37.18 4.86
CA ASP A 681 -2.84 36.48 4.22
C ASP A 681 -1.98 37.47 3.43
N THR A 682 -0.80 37.78 3.99
CA THR A 682 0.13 38.71 3.35
C THR A 682 0.78 38.15 2.07
N HIS A 683 0.85 36.82 1.89
CA HIS A 683 1.39 36.21 0.68
C HIS A 683 0.35 36.16 -0.43
N GLU A 684 -0.89 35.74 -0.15
CA GLU A 684 -2.03 35.89 -1.08
C GLU A 684 -2.12 37.35 -1.56
N THR A 685 -2.08 38.30 -0.62
CA THR A 685 -2.10 39.74 -0.92
C THR A 685 -0.94 40.14 -1.85
N ASN A 686 0.28 39.66 -1.62
CA ASN A 686 1.43 39.95 -2.47
C ASN A 686 1.28 39.36 -3.88
N LEU A 687 0.90 38.09 -3.99
CA LEU A 687 0.67 37.39 -5.27
C LEU A 687 -0.45 38.06 -6.09
N VAL A 688 -1.58 38.36 -5.46
CA VAL A 688 -2.72 39.06 -6.07
C VAL A 688 -2.33 40.47 -6.51
N ASN A 689 -1.57 41.21 -5.71
CA ASN A 689 -1.06 42.53 -6.08
C ASN A 689 -0.05 42.47 -7.23
N ALA A 690 0.81 41.45 -7.29
CA ALA A 690 1.72 41.24 -8.41
C ALA A 690 0.94 40.99 -9.71
N MET A 691 -0.06 40.09 -9.70
CA MET A 691 -0.93 39.86 -10.85
C MET A 691 -1.72 41.12 -11.26
N ASN A 692 -2.13 41.97 -10.32
CA ASN A 692 -2.83 43.23 -10.60
C ASN A 692 -1.92 44.34 -11.16
N THR A 693 -0.61 44.32 -10.86
CA THR A 693 0.33 45.41 -11.21
C THR A 693 1.20 45.14 -12.43
N LYS A 694 1.32 43.90 -12.90
CA LYS A 694 2.07 43.57 -14.12
C LYS A 694 1.31 43.95 -15.40
N VAL A 695 2.09 44.38 -16.39
CA VAL A 695 1.64 44.86 -17.70
C VAL A 695 2.49 44.12 -18.75
N PRO A 696 1.95 43.12 -19.46
CA PRO A 696 2.69 42.43 -20.51
C PRO A 696 3.32 43.35 -21.58
N CYS A 697 4.64 43.29 -21.64
CA CYS A 697 5.52 43.97 -22.57
C CYS A 697 6.84 43.18 -22.67
N GLY A 698 7.30 42.95 -23.90
CA GLY A 698 8.64 42.43 -24.19
C GLY A 698 8.64 41.18 -25.07
N ASP A 699 9.80 40.54 -25.10
CA ASP A 699 10.11 39.32 -25.83
C ASP A 699 9.69 38.05 -25.09
N THR A 700 9.77 36.89 -25.75
CA THR A 700 9.37 35.57 -25.21
C THR A 700 10.61 34.65 -25.10
N PRO A 701 11.52 34.84 -24.13
CA PRO A 701 12.82 34.15 -24.03
C PRO A 701 12.75 32.76 -23.34
N ILE A 702 11.86 31.88 -23.81
CA ILE A 702 11.41 30.65 -23.10
C ILE A 702 12.54 29.84 -22.45
N TYR A 703 13.63 29.56 -23.18
CA TYR A 703 14.76 28.76 -22.65
C TYR A 703 15.33 29.32 -21.34
N ASN A 704 15.53 30.64 -21.26
CA ASN A 704 16.16 31.26 -20.10
C ASN A 704 15.19 31.40 -18.91
N SER A 705 13.89 31.63 -19.17
CA SER A 705 12.88 31.64 -18.12
C SER A 705 12.60 30.25 -17.54
N LEU A 706 12.60 29.21 -18.39
CA LEU A 706 12.45 27.82 -17.95
C LEU A 706 13.69 27.32 -17.18
N ASP A 707 14.90 27.55 -17.70
CA ASP A 707 16.17 27.23 -17.02
C ASP A 707 16.22 27.81 -15.61
N GLY A 708 15.78 29.07 -15.44
CA GLY A 708 15.76 29.72 -14.14
C GLY A 708 14.73 29.10 -13.19
N ALA A 709 13.51 28.86 -13.68
CA ALA A 709 12.44 28.24 -12.89
C ALA A 709 12.82 26.85 -12.37
N LEU A 710 13.38 26.02 -13.26
CA LEU A 710 13.81 24.67 -12.95
C LEU A 710 15.03 24.66 -12.04
N TYR A 711 16.01 25.55 -12.26
CA TYR A 711 17.15 25.69 -11.35
C TYR A 711 16.69 26.02 -9.93
N TRP A 712 15.77 26.97 -9.75
CA TRP A 712 15.23 27.28 -8.43
C TRP A 712 14.54 26.06 -7.80
N ALA A 713 13.65 25.42 -8.56
CA ALA A 713 12.88 24.27 -8.10
C ALA A 713 13.78 23.07 -7.73
N THR A 714 14.83 22.82 -8.52
CA THR A 714 15.88 21.84 -8.23
C THR A 714 16.60 22.14 -6.93
N GLN A 715 17.07 23.38 -6.72
CA GLN A 715 17.75 23.76 -5.48
C GLN A 715 16.80 23.71 -4.27
N HIS A 716 15.50 23.99 -4.46
CA HIS A 716 14.50 23.87 -3.41
C HIS A 716 14.23 22.41 -3.03
N LYS A 717 14.00 21.50 -4.00
CA LYS A 717 13.79 20.06 -3.75
C LYS A 717 15.03 19.38 -3.14
N LEU A 718 16.23 19.78 -3.57
CA LEU A 718 17.50 19.34 -2.95
C LEU A 718 17.70 19.81 -1.50
N THR A 719 16.92 20.80 -1.04
CA THR A 719 16.97 21.29 0.36
C THR A 719 15.69 20.99 1.15
N HIS A 720 14.67 20.46 0.49
CA HIS A 720 13.36 20.10 1.05
C HIS A 720 12.86 18.81 0.33
N PRO A 721 13.49 17.65 0.57
CA PRO A 721 13.12 16.39 -0.08
C PRO A 721 11.69 15.94 0.28
N ASP A 722 11.21 16.36 1.46
CA ASP A 722 9.86 16.22 2.03
C ASP A 722 8.73 16.88 1.21
N GLN A 723 9.08 17.75 0.26
CA GLN A 723 8.14 18.56 -0.50
C GLN A 723 8.06 18.09 -1.94
N GLU A 724 6.86 18.07 -2.51
CA GLU A 724 6.74 17.92 -3.96
C GLU A 724 6.89 19.28 -4.63
N VAL A 725 7.84 19.36 -5.56
CA VAL A 725 8.26 20.63 -6.15
C VAL A 725 7.97 20.62 -7.64
N ALA A 726 7.14 21.57 -8.08
CA ALA A 726 6.63 21.63 -9.43
C ALA A 726 6.87 23.00 -10.09
N VAL A 727 7.28 23.02 -11.35
CA VAL A 727 7.33 24.23 -12.19
C VAL A 727 6.05 24.31 -13.03
N VAL A 728 5.22 25.32 -12.78
CA VAL A 728 4.07 25.63 -13.63
C VAL A 728 4.48 26.70 -14.63
N TYR A 729 4.55 26.34 -15.91
CA TYR A 729 5.16 27.18 -16.94
C TYR A 729 4.12 27.70 -17.95
N ILE A 730 3.74 28.98 -17.86
CA ILE A 730 2.58 29.53 -18.57
C ILE A 730 3.02 30.48 -19.69
N SER A 731 2.61 30.24 -20.95
CA SER A 731 2.95 31.07 -22.13
C SER A 731 1.87 31.09 -23.22
N ASP A 732 1.84 32.16 -24.05
CA ASP A 732 0.91 32.28 -25.18
C ASP A 732 1.55 32.27 -26.58
N GLY A 733 2.85 31.97 -26.67
CA GLY A 733 3.64 32.19 -27.89
C GLY A 733 4.80 31.22 -28.10
N PHE A 734 5.79 31.66 -28.87
CA PHE A 734 6.99 30.90 -29.24
C PHE A 734 8.23 31.50 -28.63
N ALA A 735 9.26 30.67 -28.44
CA ALA A 735 10.60 31.15 -28.10
C ALA A 735 11.10 32.11 -29.21
N THR A 736 11.32 33.38 -28.86
CA THR A 736 11.80 34.42 -29.80
C THR A 736 13.28 34.76 -29.61
N HIS A 737 13.83 34.46 -28.44
CA HIS A 737 15.17 34.83 -28.00
C HIS A 737 15.81 33.72 -27.15
N CYS A 738 17.11 33.86 -26.88
CA CYS A 738 17.96 32.80 -26.32
C CYS A 738 17.99 31.58 -27.25
N ASN A 739 18.00 30.35 -26.72
CA ASN A 739 17.75 29.18 -27.55
C ASN A 739 16.24 29.09 -27.87
N THR A 740 15.91 28.76 -29.11
CA THR A 740 14.53 28.61 -29.60
C THR A 740 14.22 27.19 -30.10
N ASN A 741 15.19 26.27 -30.02
CA ASN A 741 15.01 24.86 -30.31
C ASN A 741 14.17 24.19 -29.19
N TRP A 742 13.04 23.58 -29.57
CA TRP A 742 12.11 22.93 -28.65
C TRP A 742 12.70 21.75 -27.90
N PHE A 743 13.57 20.98 -28.57
CA PHE A 743 14.25 19.84 -27.93
C PHE A 743 15.14 20.37 -26.80
N ASP A 744 16.05 21.30 -27.12
CA ASP A 744 16.97 21.92 -26.14
C ASP A 744 16.25 22.61 -24.97
N ILE A 745 15.08 23.23 -25.22
CA ILE A 745 14.23 23.79 -24.14
C ILE A 745 13.65 22.66 -23.28
N SER A 746 13.15 21.59 -23.90
CA SER A 746 12.58 20.44 -23.19
C SER A 746 13.63 19.65 -22.41
N GLN A 747 14.90 19.62 -22.86
CA GLN A 747 16.03 19.02 -22.12
C GLN A 747 16.09 19.54 -20.68
N LEU A 748 15.88 20.85 -20.48
CA LEU A 748 15.94 21.48 -19.16
C LEU A 748 14.94 20.82 -18.20
N SER A 749 13.68 20.66 -18.62
CA SER A 749 12.64 20.01 -17.83
C SER A 749 12.94 18.55 -17.54
N ARG A 750 13.50 17.82 -18.52
CA ARG A 750 13.95 16.44 -18.30
C ARG A 750 15.05 16.39 -17.25
N ASP A 751 16.09 17.20 -17.41
CA ASP A 751 17.27 17.14 -16.54
C ASP A 751 16.94 17.57 -15.10
N ALA A 752 15.98 18.47 -14.91
CA ALA A 752 15.45 18.80 -13.59
C ALA A 752 14.60 17.68 -12.97
N PHE A 753 13.81 16.96 -13.78
CA PHE A 753 12.93 15.90 -13.29
C PHE A 753 13.66 14.57 -13.05
N HIS A 754 14.52 14.10 -13.96
CA HIS A 754 15.30 12.85 -13.76
C HIS A 754 16.25 12.90 -12.57
N ASN A 755 16.94 14.02 -12.38
CA ASN A 755 18.00 14.09 -11.37
C ASN A 755 17.46 14.52 -9.99
N HIS A 756 16.25 15.11 -9.92
CA HIS A 756 15.74 15.77 -8.72
C HIS A 756 14.22 15.66 -8.51
N GLY A 757 13.45 14.93 -9.33
CA GLY A 757 11.99 14.75 -9.17
C GLY A 757 11.14 16.00 -9.48
N VAL A 758 11.72 17.10 -9.98
CA VAL A 758 11.02 18.37 -10.20
C VAL A 758 10.11 18.32 -11.42
N ARG A 759 8.79 18.20 -11.21
CA ARG A 759 7.82 18.11 -12.32
C ARG A 759 7.63 19.42 -13.08
N THR A 760 7.44 19.39 -14.39
CA THR A 760 7.04 20.57 -15.20
C THR A 760 5.63 20.42 -15.75
N TYR A 761 4.76 21.39 -15.46
CA TYR A 761 3.39 21.51 -15.97
C TYR A 761 3.29 22.73 -16.90
N PRO A 762 3.53 22.56 -18.21
CA PRO A 762 3.39 23.66 -19.15
C PRO A 762 1.92 23.92 -19.50
N ILE A 763 1.57 25.21 -19.52
CA ILE A 763 0.24 25.72 -19.85
C ILE A 763 0.37 26.66 -21.05
N GLY A 764 -0.07 26.21 -22.21
CA GLY A 764 -0.01 26.96 -23.47
C GLY A 764 -1.39 27.38 -23.97
N PHE A 765 -1.48 28.54 -24.61
CA PHE A 765 -2.69 28.97 -25.30
C PHE A 765 -2.39 29.95 -26.44
N GLY A 766 -3.42 30.32 -27.20
CA GLY A 766 -3.34 31.45 -28.13
C GLY A 766 -2.47 31.21 -29.37
N ALA A 767 -1.17 31.51 -29.28
CA ALA A 767 -0.20 31.26 -30.35
C ALA A 767 0.90 30.26 -29.97
N ALA A 768 0.90 29.71 -28.74
CA ALA A 768 1.72 28.55 -28.39
C ALA A 768 1.35 27.35 -29.27
N GLN A 769 2.29 26.44 -29.51
CA GLN A 769 2.02 25.19 -30.24
C GLN A 769 1.76 24.04 -29.26
N GLU A 770 0.62 23.38 -29.42
CA GLU A 770 0.19 22.22 -28.64
C GLU A 770 1.27 21.13 -28.56
N ALA A 771 1.91 20.80 -29.68
CA ALA A 771 3.00 19.82 -29.73
C ALA A 771 4.20 20.19 -28.86
N PHE A 772 4.50 21.49 -28.68
CA PHE A 772 5.56 21.94 -27.77
C PHE A 772 5.14 21.82 -26.31
N VAL A 773 3.88 22.13 -25.99
CA VAL A 773 3.31 21.97 -24.64
C VAL A 773 3.33 20.49 -24.23
N VAL A 774 2.96 19.58 -25.14
CA VAL A 774 3.03 18.13 -24.92
C VAL A 774 4.47 17.65 -24.75
N GLN A 775 5.39 18.03 -25.64
CA GLN A 775 6.81 17.66 -25.54
C GLN A 775 7.44 18.14 -24.21
N LEU A 776 7.18 19.38 -23.82
CA LEU A 776 7.70 19.96 -22.60
C LEU A 776 7.11 19.31 -21.32
N ALA A 777 5.85 18.88 -21.37
CA ALA A 777 5.19 18.17 -20.28
C ALA A 777 5.74 16.75 -20.12
N GLN A 778 5.87 16.02 -21.23
CA GLN A 778 6.49 14.69 -21.29
C GLN A 778 7.88 14.75 -20.66
N PHE A 779 8.76 15.63 -21.17
CA PHE A 779 10.13 15.75 -20.70
C PHE A 779 10.18 16.11 -19.21
N GLY A 780 9.31 16.99 -18.73
CA GLY A 780 9.23 17.34 -17.30
C GLY A 780 8.41 16.42 -16.40
N GLY A 781 7.97 15.23 -16.83
CA GLY A 781 7.24 14.30 -15.95
C GLY A 781 5.92 14.85 -15.37
N GLY A 782 5.32 15.83 -16.04
CA GLY A 782 4.06 16.46 -15.66
C GLY A 782 3.01 16.34 -16.77
N ARG A 783 1.95 17.15 -16.69
CA ARG A 783 0.88 17.19 -17.70
C ARG A 783 0.81 18.53 -18.43
N GLY A 784 0.58 18.45 -19.73
CA GLY A 784 0.47 19.60 -20.61
C GLY A 784 -0.98 20.08 -20.73
N PHE A 785 -1.19 21.38 -20.63
CA PHE A 785 -2.51 22.00 -20.78
C PHE A 785 -2.48 22.98 -21.95
N PHE A 786 -3.09 22.61 -23.07
CA PHE A 786 -3.25 23.49 -24.23
C PHE A 786 -4.69 23.99 -24.35
N PHE A 787 -4.86 25.30 -24.56
CA PHE A 787 -6.17 25.91 -24.78
C PHE A 787 -6.21 26.68 -26.11
N ASN A 788 -7.02 26.16 -27.05
CA ASN A 788 -7.37 26.84 -28.29
C ASN A 788 -8.48 27.91 -28.12
N THR A 789 -8.94 28.13 -26.88
CA THR A 789 -10.00 29.07 -26.51
C THR A 789 -9.44 30.39 -25.96
N THR A 790 -10.30 31.39 -25.81
CA THR A 790 -9.97 32.71 -25.24
C THR A 790 -11.05 33.21 -24.29
N GLY A 791 -10.79 34.31 -23.58
CA GLY A 791 -11.79 34.97 -22.74
C GLY A 791 -12.21 34.11 -21.54
N SER A 792 -13.50 34.09 -21.21
CA SER A 792 -14.02 33.33 -20.05
C SER A 792 -13.85 31.82 -20.19
N ALA A 793 -13.84 31.26 -21.41
CA ALA A 793 -13.57 29.85 -21.64
C ALA A 793 -12.11 29.48 -21.27
N LEU A 794 -11.16 30.35 -21.64
CA LEU A 794 -9.76 30.23 -21.23
C LEU A 794 -9.62 30.37 -19.72
N GLN A 795 -10.29 31.35 -19.09
CA GLN A 795 -10.26 31.53 -17.62
C GLN A 795 -10.72 30.27 -16.87
N SER A 796 -11.85 29.68 -17.26
CA SER A 796 -12.34 28.44 -16.64
C SER A 796 -11.39 27.25 -16.88
N GLY A 797 -10.82 27.14 -18.09
CA GLY A 797 -9.82 26.12 -18.41
C GLY A 797 -8.55 26.24 -17.56
N LEU A 798 -8.04 27.46 -17.37
CA LEU A 798 -6.87 27.75 -16.53
C LEU A 798 -7.14 27.44 -15.05
N ILE A 799 -8.32 27.78 -14.51
CA ILE A 799 -8.70 27.42 -13.13
C ILE A 799 -8.76 25.88 -12.97
N ALA A 800 -9.31 25.18 -13.96
CA ALA A 800 -9.35 23.71 -13.96
C ALA A 800 -7.94 23.10 -14.05
N ALA A 801 -7.05 23.64 -14.90
CA ALA A 801 -5.66 23.22 -14.98
C ALA A 801 -4.94 23.39 -13.64
N MET A 802 -4.96 24.58 -13.05
CA MET A 802 -4.27 24.83 -11.76
C MET A 802 -4.80 23.94 -10.63
N LYS A 803 -6.12 23.71 -10.54
CA LYS A 803 -6.70 22.78 -9.56
C LYS A 803 -6.35 21.31 -9.86
N SER A 804 -6.17 20.93 -11.13
CA SER A 804 -5.80 19.56 -11.49
C SER A 804 -4.30 19.31 -11.30
N ILE A 805 -3.43 20.31 -11.51
CA ILE A 805 -2.01 20.26 -11.12
C ILE A 805 -1.88 20.10 -9.60
N ARG A 806 -2.74 20.76 -8.80
CA ARG A 806 -2.80 20.54 -7.35
C ARG A 806 -3.23 19.11 -7.00
N GLY A 807 -4.20 18.54 -7.72
CA GLY A 807 -4.69 17.18 -7.50
C GLY A 807 -3.72 16.06 -7.92
N ASP A 808 -2.90 16.28 -8.96
CA ASP A 808 -1.94 15.29 -9.49
C ASP A 808 -0.85 14.86 -8.49
N VAL A 809 -0.66 15.63 -7.41
CA VAL A 809 0.52 15.58 -6.54
C VAL A 809 0.14 15.31 -5.08
N GLN A 810 -1.14 15.07 -4.79
CA GLN A 810 -1.64 14.97 -3.41
C GLN A 810 -2.89 14.07 -3.35
N PRO A 811 -2.75 12.74 -3.49
CA PRO A 811 -3.87 11.81 -3.60
C PRO A 811 -4.76 11.82 -2.34
N CYS A 812 -6.07 11.67 -2.55
CA CYS A 812 -7.09 11.56 -1.50
C CYS A 812 -7.78 10.18 -1.51
N ASP A 813 -7.15 9.19 -2.15
CA ASP A 813 -7.57 7.80 -2.19
C ASP A 813 -6.56 7.00 -1.36
N VAL A 814 -7.00 6.45 -0.22
CA VAL A 814 -6.16 5.69 0.72
C VAL A 814 -6.37 4.19 0.44
N GLN A 815 -5.31 3.41 0.28
CA GLN A 815 -5.45 1.96 0.03
C GLN A 815 -6.05 1.26 1.26
N VAL A 816 -6.83 0.19 1.07
CA VAL A 816 -7.40 -0.59 2.19
C VAL A 816 -6.54 -1.81 2.54
N PRO A 817 -6.57 -2.32 3.79
CA PRO A 817 -5.91 -3.55 4.20
C PRO A 817 -6.24 -4.75 3.30
N VAL A 818 -5.25 -5.61 3.07
CA VAL A 818 -5.32 -6.68 2.05
C VAL A 818 -6.44 -7.70 2.31
N ALA A 819 -6.79 -7.95 3.57
CA ALA A 819 -7.91 -8.81 3.97
C ALA A 819 -9.25 -8.42 3.31
N LEU A 820 -9.49 -7.12 3.11
CA LEU A 820 -10.73 -6.60 2.50
C LEU A 820 -10.77 -6.70 0.97
N GLN A 821 -9.59 -6.72 0.34
CA GLN A 821 -9.46 -6.74 -1.12
C GLN A 821 -9.82 -8.14 -1.64
N ASN A 822 -10.52 -8.24 -2.78
CA ASN A 822 -10.93 -9.48 -3.44
C ASN A 822 -11.75 -10.47 -2.56
N ASN A 823 -12.17 -10.07 -1.35
CA ASN A 823 -12.65 -10.96 -0.27
C ASN A 823 -11.59 -12.00 0.15
N ASN A 824 -10.32 -11.59 0.24
CA ASN A 824 -9.19 -12.41 0.70
C ASN A 824 -9.42 -13.02 2.09
N ASP A 825 -10.03 -12.27 3.00
CA ASP A 825 -10.59 -12.80 4.25
C ASP A 825 -12.11 -12.54 4.28
N PRO A 826 -12.97 -13.58 4.21
CA PRO A 826 -14.42 -13.43 4.24
C PRO A 826 -15.00 -13.15 5.63
N THR A 827 -14.18 -13.14 6.69
CA THR A 827 -14.59 -12.75 8.06
C THR A 827 -14.41 -11.25 8.30
N VAL A 828 -13.57 -10.57 7.52
CA VAL A 828 -13.32 -9.13 7.62
C VAL A 828 -14.20 -8.38 6.62
N THR A 829 -14.92 -7.35 7.07
CA THR A 829 -15.86 -6.59 6.24
C THR A 829 -15.50 -5.11 6.19
N ILE A 830 -16.02 -4.40 5.18
CA ILE A 830 -15.83 -2.96 5.04
C ILE A 830 -16.48 -2.13 6.18
N ASP A 831 -17.27 -2.75 7.06
CA ASP A 831 -17.78 -2.16 8.31
C ASP A 831 -16.68 -2.12 9.39
N ASP A 832 -15.70 -3.02 9.36
CA ASP A 832 -14.57 -3.15 10.31
C ASP A 832 -13.37 -2.25 9.97
N LEU A 833 -13.48 -1.41 8.93
CA LEU A 833 -12.41 -0.54 8.45
C LEU A 833 -12.43 0.84 9.13
N GLU A 834 -11.42 1.12 9.96
CA GLU A 834 -11.07 2.49 10.35
C GLU A 834 -10.26 3.18 9.24
N VAL A 835 -10.56 4.45 8.99
CA VAL A 835 -9.65 5.36 8.27
C VAL A 835 -9.27 6.46 9.23
N VAL A 836 -7.99 6.56 9.54
CA VAL A 836 -7.47 7.38 10.63
C VAL A 836 -6.63 8.50 10.04
N TYR A 837 -7.06 9.73 10.31
CA TYR A 837 -6.32 10.94 10.00
C TYR A 837 -5.53 11.35 11.24
N THR A 838 -4.21 11.24 11.20
CA THR A 838 -3.35 11.80 12.25
C THR A 838 -2.86 13.16 11.82
N HIS A 839 -3.25 14.17 12.58
CA HIS A 839 -2.88 15.57 12.35
C HIS A 839 -1.37 15.75 12.54
N SER A 840 -0.78 16.79 11.94
CA SER A 840 0.67 17.10 11.99
C SER A 840 1.27 17.30 13.40
N ASN A 841 0.42 17.43 14.43
CA ASN A 841 0.78 17.50 15.84
C ASN A 841 0.81 16.13 16.56
N GLY A 842 0.50 15.04 15.87
CA GLY A 842 0.41 13.68 16.40
C GLY A 842 -0.95 13.24 16.97
N THR A 843 -2.02 14.04 16.86
CA THR A 843 -3.36 13.62 17.34
C THR A 843 -4.15 12.86 16.28
N GLU A 844 -4.65 11.66 16.61
CA GLU A 844 -5.46 10.83 15.70
C GLU A 844 -6.96 11.19 15.73
N GLU A 845 -7.60 11.14 14.56
CA GLU A 845 -9.04 11.31 14.35
C GLU A 845 -9.56 10.18 13.42
N ILE A 846 -10.52 9.39 13.91
CA ILE A 846 -11.18 8.35 13.08
C ILE A 846 -12.23 9.02 12.19
N LEU A 847 -12.05 8.90 10.88
CA LEU A 847 -12.90 9.53 9.87
C LEU A 847 -14.19 8.73 9.65
N PRO A 848 -15.37 9.38 9.70
CA PRO A 848 -16.65 8.67 9.62
C PRO A 848 -16.98 8.23 8.18
N ARG A 849 -17.23 6.92 7.99
CA ARG A 849 -17.59 6.35 6.69
C ARG A 849 -18.89 6.94 6.11
N ARG A 850 -18.97 6.93 4.78
CA ARG A 850 -20.10 7.29 3.91
C ARG A 850 -20.30 6.20 2.87
N ALA A 851 -21.52 6.05 2.36
CA ALA A 851 -21.86 4.99 1.42
C ALA A 851 -21.32 5.21 -0.02
N ASN A 852 -20.95 6.44 -0.38
CA ASN A 852 -20.39 6.88 -1.67
C ASN A 852 -20.17 8.41 -1.65
N LEU A 853 -19.57 8.95 -2.72
CA LEU A 853 -19.36 10.39 -2.92
C LEU A 853 -20.63 11.26 -2.73
N ALA A 854 -21.80 10.80 -3.18
CA ALA A 854 -23.03 11.58 -3.02
C ALA A 854 -23.48 11.63 -1.55
N ALA A 855 -23.23 10.56 -0.78
CA ALA A 855 -23.47 10.50 0.66
C ALA A 855 -22.47 11.35 1.48
N CYS A 856 -21.37 11.84 0.90
CA CYS A 856 -20.53 12.85 1.57
C CYS A 856 -21.32 14.15 1.81
N GLY A 857 -22.07 14.65 0.82
CA GLY A 857 -22.95 15.82 1.00
C GLY A 857 -22.28 17.13 1.47
N GLY A 858 -20.96 17.25 1.40
CA GLY A 858 -20.17 18.34 1.99
C GLY A 858 -19.75 18.14 3.46
N LEU A 859 -20.09 16.99 4.06
CA LEU A 859 -19.62 16.55 5.37
C LEU A 859 -18.21 15.93 5.28
N PRO A 860 -17.44 15.91 6.38
CA PRO A 860 -16.24 15.08 6.49
C PRO A 860 -16.58 13.59 6.45
N GLY A 861 -15.56 12.78 6.14
CA GLY A 861 -15.63 11.32 6.08
C GLY A 861 -14.82 10.72 4.93
N TRP A 862 -15.06 9.45 4.66
CA TRP A 862 -14.52 8.70 3.51
C TRP A 862 -15.60 7.78 2.94
N TYR A 863 -15.41 7.22 1.75
CA TYR A 863 -16.27 6.19 1.15
C TYR A 863 -15.43 5.18 0.37
N PRO A 864 -15.79 3.89 0.33
CA PRO A 864 -15.07 2.92 -0.49
C PRO A 864 -15.29 3.22 -1.98
N ASP A 865 -14.28 2.96 -2.80
CA ASP A 865 -14.33 3.02 -4.26
C ASP A 865 -15.38 2.04 -4.84
N ASN A 866 -15.46 0.86 -4.22
CA ASN A 866 -16.38 -0.21 -4.54
C ASN A 866 -16.93 -0.83 -3.25
N ALA A 867 -18.25 -1.03 -3.18
CA ALA A 867 -18.94 -1.42 -1.95
C ALA A 867 -18.92 -2.94 -1.65
N THR A 868 -18.46 -3.79 -2.58
CA THR A 868 -18.41 -5.25 -2.42
C THR A 868 -17.01 -5.85 -2.56
N ASP A 869 -16.04 -5.05 -3.00
CA ASP A 869 -14.65 -5.44 -3.25
C ASP A 869 -13.81 -4.16 -3.27
N PRO A 870 -13.55 -3.56 -2.09
CA PRO A 870 -12.90 -2.26 -1.97
C PRO A 870 -11.40 -2.38 -2.21
N THR A 871 -10.85 -1.44 -2.98
CA THR A 871 -9.40 -1.25 -3.16
C THR A 871 -8.91 0.04 -2.51
N PHE A 872 -9.76 1.08 -2.49
CA PHE A 872 -9.43 2.39 -1.92
C PHE A 872 -10.56 2.97 -1.06
N ALA A 873 -10.22 3.42 0.14
CA ALA A 873 -11.01 4.34 0.94
C ALA A 873 -10.78 5.78 0.45
N LYS A 874 -11.76 6.30 -0.31
CA LYS A 874 -11.70 7.63 -0.94
C LYS A 874 -12.20 8.70 0.02
N LEU A 875 -11.37 9.69 0.33
CA LEU A 875 -11.71 10.75 1.27
C LEU A 875 -12.82 11.64 0.68
N CYS A 876 -13.83 11.97 1.49
CA CYS A 876 -14.85 12.93 1.08
C CYS A 876 -14.19 14.28 0.79
N PRO A 877 -14.64 15.06 -0.23
CA PRO A 877 -13.97 16.28 -0.66
C PRO A 877 -13.69 17.31 0.44
N ALA A 878 -14.55 17.38 1.47
CA ALA A 878 -14.33 18.22 2.65
C ALA A 878 -13.16 17.73 3.52
N THR A 879 -13.07 16.42 3.81
CA THR A 879 -11.93 15.82 4.52
C THR A 879 -10.67 15.90 3.69
N CYS A 880 -10.72 15.53 2.41
CA CYS A 880 -9.61 15.69 1.47
C CYS A 880 -9.02 17.12 1.53
N SER A 881 -9.87 18.15 1.47
CA SER A 881 -9.42 19.56 1.54
C SER A 881 -8.82 19.98 2.90
N VAL A 882 -9.18 19.32 4.01
CA VAL A 882 -8.58 19.57 5.34
C VAL A 882 -7.25 18.87 5.46
N VAL A 883 -7.21 17.58 5.13
CA VAL A 883 -6.02 16.74 5.15
C VAL A 883 -4.95 17.32 4.22
N GLN A 884 -5.30 17.72 3.00
CA GLN A 884 -4.38 18.37 2.04
C GLN A 884 -3.74 19.69 2.54
N ALA A 885 -4.33 20.33 3.56
CA ALA A 885 -3.82 21.57 4.16
C ALA A 885 -2.99 21.34 5.45
N ASP A 886 -2.99 20.13 6.01
CA ASP A 886 -2.25 19.79 7.24
C ASP A 886 -0.93 19.08 6.91
N LEU A 887 0.13 19.88 6.79
CA LEU A 887 1.43 19.45 6.28
C LEU A 887 2.15 18.56 7.30
N GLY A 888 2.52 17.34 6.88
CA GLY A 888 3.08 16.33 7.79
C GLY A 888 2.02 15.50 8.52
N ALA A 889 0.74 15.66 8.19
CA ALA A 889 -0.27 14.68 8.55
C ALA A 889 -0.09 13.37 7.77
N ARG A 890 -0.59 12.27 8.36
CA ARG A 890 -0.77 10.97 7.70
C ARG A 890 -2.24 10.60 7.65
N VAL A 891 -2.64 9.83 6.64
CA VAL A 891 -3.91 9.08 6.67
C VAL A 891 -3.61 7.61 6.44
N GLN A 892 -4.13 6.77 7.34
CA GLN A 892 -3.94 5.32 7.36
C GLN A 892 -5.31 4.64 7.29
N ALA A 893 -5.38 3.47 6.65
CA ALA A 893 -6.55 2.59 6.75
C ALA A 893 -6.14 1.33 7.54
N ARG A 894 -6.89 0.97 8.58
CA ARG A 894 -6.59 -0.16 9.49
C ARG A 894 -7.87 -0.83 9.97
N LEU A 895 -7.79 -2.11 10.35
CA LEU A 895 -8.94 -2.85 10.88
C LEU A 895 -9.15 -2.54 12.38
N GLU A 896 -10.40 -2.36 12.81
CA GLU A 896 -10.74 -2.16 14.23
C GLU A 896 -10.33 -3.40 15.04
N GLY A 897 -9.45 -3.22 16.04
CA GLY A 897 -8.88 -4.32 16.82
C GLY A 897 -7.70 -5.07 16.16
N GLY A 898 -7.30 -4.71 14.94
CA GLY A 898 -6.32 -5.46 14.13
C GLY A 898 -6.97 -6.59 13.32
N CYS A 899 -6.19 -7.54 12.80
CA CYS A 899 -6.81 -8.80 12.40
C CYS A 899 -7.27 -9.53 13.66
N VAL A 900 -8.59 -9.70 13.79
CA VAL A 900 -9.15 -10.61 14.79
C VAL A 900 -8.69 -12.02 14.42
N ALA A 901 -7.84 -12.62 15.25
CA ALA A 901 -7.29 -13.94 15.01
C ALA A 901 -8.42 -15.00 14.99
N SER A 902 -8.44 -15.86 13.97
CA SER A 902 -9.49 -16.86 13.82
C SER A 902 -9.31 -17.96 14.86
N PHE A 903 -10.32 -18.20 15.69
CA PHE A 903 -10.28 -19.35 16.59
C PHE A 903 -10.54 -20.62 15.78
N GLN A 904 -9.58 -21.53 15.72
CA GLN A 904 -9.76 -22.83 15.07
C GLN A 904 -10.27 -23.90 16.06
N PRO A 905 -11.05 -24.90 15.63
CA PRO A 905 -11.55 -25.93 16.55
C PRO A 905 -10.40 -26.78 17.12
N THR A 906 -10.05 -26.57 18.39
CA THR A 906 -8.98 -27.31 19.09
C THR A 906 -9.53 -28.42 19.98
N THR A 907 -8.67 -29.34 20.40
CA THR A 907 -9.05 -30.51 21.20
C THR A 907 -8.13 -30.69 22.40
N TYR A 908 -8.64 -30.45 23.61
CA TYR A 908 -7.95 -30.76 24.86
C TYR A 908 -8.24 -32.21 25.28
N THR A 909 -7.22 -32.93 25.77
CA THR A 909 -7.33 -34.35 26.13
C THR A 909 -6.63 -34.64 27.45
N GLN A 910 -7.37 -35.16 28.43
CA GLN A 910 -6.86 -35.48 29.77
C GLN A 910 -7.09 -36.96 30.09
N THR A 911 -6.05 -37.63 30.61
CA THR A 911 -6.08 -39.05 30.98
C THR A 911 -6.10 -39.23 32.49
N TYR A 912 -6.99 -40.10 32.97
CA TYR A 912 -7.17 -40.51 34.35
C TYR A 912 -6.84 -41.99 34.50
N THR A 913 -6.31 -42.37 35.65
CA THR A 913 -6.09 -43.79 36.01
C THR A 913 -6.62 -43.98 37.41
N ALA A 914 -7.61 -44.86 37.57
CA ALA A 914 -8.23 -45.11 38.86
C ALA A 914 -7.32 -46.00 39.73
N ASP A 915 -7.11 -45.61 40.98
CA ASP A 915 -6.58 -46.53 42.01
C ASP A 915 -7.76 -47.20 42.72
N CYS A 916 -7.72 -48.53 42.81
CA CYS A 916 -8.73 -49.35 43.47
C CYS A 916 -8.10 -50.47 44.31
N PRO A 917 -8.68 -50.82 45.48
CA PRO A 917 -8.23 -51.94 46.30
C PRO A 917 -8.16 -53.28 45.54
N SER A 918 -7.19 -54.13 45.87
CA SER A 918 -7.06 -55.48 45.32
C SER A 918 -8.34 -56.30 45.52
N GLY A 919 -9.01 -56.66 44.43
CA GLY A 919 -10.30 -57.38 44.42
C GLY A 919 -11.48 -56.50 43.99
N ALA A 920 -11.31 -55.18 44.03
CA ALA A 920 -12.20 -54.23 43.37
C ALA A 920 -11.71 -53.92 41.96
N LYS A 921 -12.63 -53.38 41.15
CA LYS A 921 -12.37 -52.77 39.84
C LYS A 921 -13.07 -51.43 39.81
N VAL A 922 -12.51 -50.45 39.09
CA VAL A 922 -13.15 -49.14 38.93
C VAL A 922 -14.59 -49.28 38.40
N GLN A 923 -15.41 -48.30 38.73
CA GLN A 923 -16.67 -47.98 38.06
C GLN A 923 -16.75 -46.46 37.96
N TRP A 924 -16.61 -45.93 36.75
CA TRP A 924 -16.66 -44.48 36.49
C TRP A 924 -18.06 -43.94 36.81
N GLY A 925 -18.13 -42.83 37.54
CA GLY A 925 -19.35 -42.29 38.15
C GLY A 925 -19.98 -41.17 37.33
N PHE A 926 -19.65 -39.92 37.67
CA PHE A 926 -20.24 -38.72 37.07
C PHE A 926 -19.19 -37.76 36.52
N LEU A 927 -19.54 -37.03 35.46
CA LEU A 927 -18.84 -35.84 34.97
C LEU A 927 -19.66 -34.57 35.24
N ARG A 928 -19.01 -33.53 35.74
CA ARG A 928 -19.54 -32.15 35.87
C ARG A 928 -18.55 -31.13 35.26
N TRP A 929 -19.02 -29.94 34.87
CA TRP A 929 -18.17 -28.87 34.32
C TRP A 929 -18.73 -27.46 34.53
N GLU A 930 -17.84 -26.48 34.53
CA GLU A 930 -18.16 -25.06 34.36
C GLU A 930 -17.42 -24.49 33.14
N SER A 931 -18.13 -23.70 32.34
CA SER A 931 -17.62 -23.16 31.07
C SER A 931 -18.27 -21.82 30.73
N THR A 932 -17.65 -21.09 29.81
CA THR A 932 -18.24 -19.91 29.16
C THR A 932 -18.22 -20.14 27.66
N THR A 933 -19.36 -19.97 27.01
CA THR A 933 -19.51 -20.20 25.57
C THR A 933 -20.24 -19.00 24.93
N PRO A 934 -19.53 -17.97 24.45
CA PRO A 934 -20.12 -16.82 23.76
C PRO A 934 -20.80 -17.20 22.43
N SER A 935 -21.68 -16.33 21.91
CA SER A 935 -22.32 -16.50 20.60
C SER A 935 -22.90 -17.92 20.37
N ASP A 936 -22.52 -18.60 19.29
CA ASP A 936 -22.83 -20.00 18.98
C ASP A 936 -21.65 -20.97 19.21
N THR A 937 -20.61 -20.55 19.95
CA THR A 937 -19.51 -21.44 20.39
C THR A 937 -20.05 -22.63 21.20
N ARG A 938 -19.28 -23.73 21.21
CA ARG A 938 -19.62 -24.91 22.02
C ARG A 938 -18.41 -25.75 22.41
N VAL A 939 -18.51 -26.46 23.53
CA VAL A 939 -17.55 -27.50 23.92
C VAL A 939 -18.23 -28.86 23.84
N ASP A 940 -17.75 -29.73 22.95
CA ASP A 940 -18.26 -31.09 22.80
C ASP A 940 -17.40 -32.05 23.64
N PHE A 941 -17.99 -32.67 24.67
CA PHE A 941 -17.31 -33.58 25.59
C PHE A 941 -17.49 -35.04 25.15
N THR A 942 -16.39 -35.78 25.06
CA THR A 942 -16.38 -37.23 24.76
C THR A 942 -15.39 -37.96 25.67
N ALA A 943 -15.57 -39.27 25.89
CA ALA A 943 -14.59 -40.08 26.61
C ALA A 943 -14.47 -41.51 26.07
N ARG A 944 -13.32 -42.13 26.33
CA ARG A 944 -13.02 -43.54 26.02
C ARG A 944 -12.23 -44.22 27.14
N THR A 945 -12.32 -45.54 27.25
CA THR A 945 -11.67 -46.30 28.33
C THR A 945 -10.89 -47.53 27.87
N ALA A 946 -9.82 -47.87 28.61
CA ALA A 946 -8.96 -49.03 28.36
C ALA A 946 -8.32 -49.56 29.66
N ASP A 947 -7.96 -50.86 29.72
CA ASP A 947 -7.17 -51.41 30.83
C ASP A 947 -5.66 -51.05 30.73
N THR A 948 -5.21 -50.46 29.62
CA THR A 948 -3.84 -49.98 29.42
C THR A 948 -3.82 -48.75 28.52
N THR A 949 -2.86 -47.84 28.70
CA THR A 949 -2.75 -46.60 27.91
C THR A 949 -2.64 -46.88 26.41
N ALA A 950 -1.96 -47.96 26.01
CA ALA A 950 -1.87 -48.39 24.62
C ALA A 950 -3.22 -48.85 24.02
N GLY A 951 -4.16 -49.30 24.86
CA GLY A 951 -5.49 -49.72 24.43
C GLY A 951 -6.42 -48.57 24.04
N LEU A 952 -6.18 -47.35 24.57
CA LEU A 952 -6.98 -46.14 24.27
C LEU A 952 -7.00 -45.85 22.77
N ALA A 953 -5.88 -46.07 22.08
CA ALA A 953 -5.74 -45.89 20.62
C ALA A 953 -6.72 -46.72 19.77
N THR A 954 -7.34 -47.74 20.35
CA THR A 954 -8.36 -48.60 19.71
C THR A 954 -9.69 -48.64 20.47
N ALA A 955 -9.86 -47.84 21.52
CA ALA A 955 -11.09 -47.81 22.31
C ALA A 955 -12.18 -46.95 21.64
N THR A 956 -13.43 -47.37 21.79
CA THR A 956 -14.63 -46.61 21.38
C THR A 956 -14.67 -45.27 22.13
N SER A 957 -14.98 -44.18 21.43
CA SER A 957 -15.30 -42.89 22.06
C SER A 957 -16.80 -42.69 22.16
N HIS A 958 -17.25 -42.20 23.32
CA HIS A 958 -18.63 -42.02 23.71
C HIS A 958 -18.90 -40.54 23.95
N ALA A 959 -20.00 -40.01 23.42
CA ALA A 959 -20.40 -38.61 23.64
C ALA A 959 -21.03 -38.44 25.03
N LEU A 960 -20.57 -37.43 25.77
CA LEU A 960 -20.99 -37.19 27.15
C LEU A 960 -21.96 -35.99 27.25
N GLY A 961 -21.71 -34.93 26.49
CA GLY A 961 -22.55 -33.73 26.44
C GLY A 961 -21.92 -32.61 25.62
N THR A 962 -22.68 -31.52 25.45
CA THR A 962 -22.22 -30.31 24.77
C THR A 962 -22.56 -29.10 25.63
N ALA A 963 -21.57 -28.28 25.98
CA ALA A 963 -21.78 -26.95 26.55
C ALA A 963 -21.95 -25.93 25.42
N SER A 964 -22.91 -25.01 25.55
CA SER A 964 -23.20 -23.97 24.54
C SER A 964 -24.00 -22.82 25.16
N ALA A 965 -24.26 -21.75 24.42
CA ALA A 965 -25.15 -20.67 24.88
C ALA A 965 -26.62 -21.10 25.13
N ALA A 966 -26.98 -22.36 24.84
CA ALA A 966 -28.26 -22.93 25.23
C ALA A 966 -28.42 -22.99 26.76
N LEU A 967 -29.54 -22.43 27.25
CA LEU A 967 -29.87 -22.27 28.67
C LEU A 967 -29.60 -23.54 29.49
N GLY A 968 -28.68 -23.43 30.45
CA GLY A 968 -28.34 -24.49 31.39
C GLY A 968 -27.27 -25.48 30.92
N THR A 969 -26.63 -25.30 29.76
CA THR A 969 -25.56 -26.23 29.30
C THR A 969 -24.13 -25.78 29.64
N GLN A 970 -23.93 -24.50 29.97
CA GLN A 970 -22.62 -23.92 30.32
C GLN A 970 -22.11 -24.37 31.71
N SER A 971 -23.03 -24.63 32.64
CA SER A 971 -22.73 -25.12 33.99
C SER A 971 -23.51 -26.41 34.22
N CYS A 972 -22.80 -27.53 34.26
CA CYS A 972 -23.34 -28.85 34.53
C CYS A 972 -23.01 -29.20 35.98
N THR A 973 -24.01 -29.20 36.87
CA THR A 973 -23.81 -29.35 38.32
C THR A 973 -24.39 -30.66 38.86
N MET A 974 -23.90 -31.10 40.02
CA MET A 974 -24.41 -32.29 40.73
C MET A 974 -25.88 -32.18 41.18
N THR A 975 -26.45 -30.96 41.18
CA THR A 975 -27.85 -30.69 41.56
C THR A 975 -28.78 -30.47 40.37
N GLY A 976 -28.25 -30.36 39.16
CA GLY A 976 -28.97 -29.79 38.00
C GLY A 976 -29.26 -28.28 38.15
N PRO A 977 -29.96 -27.65 37.18
CA PRO A 977 -30.77 -28.28 36.14
C PRO A 977 -30.23 -28.13 34.70
N SER A 978 -29.92 -29.28 34.09
CA SER A 978 -29.78 -29.48 32.64
C SER A 978 -30.31 -30.90 32.34
N PRO A 979 -30.80 -31.25 31.13
CA PRO A 979 -31.54 -32.49 30.91
C PRO A 979 -30.74 -33.79 31.12
N THR A 980 -29.41 -33.70 31.29
CA THR A 980 -28.48 -34.83 31.47
C THR A 980 -27.38 -34.55 32.51
N CYS A 981 -27.58 -33.59 33.42
CA CYS A 981 -26.57 -33.19 34.42
C CYS A 981 -26.91 -33.66 35.86
N PRO A 982 -25.94 -34.19 36.63
CA PRO A 982 -24.56 -34.52 36.21
C PRO A 982 -24.53 -35.71 35.24
N VAL A 983 -23.51 -35.80 34.38
CA VAL A 983 -23.45 -36.82 33.33
C VAL A 983 -23.01 -38.15 33.91
N ASP A 984 -23.90 -39.13 33.93
CA ASP A 984 -23.63 -40.53 34.30
C ASP A 984 -22.68 -41.21 33.30
N LEU A 985 -21.41 -41.33 33.69
CA LEU A 985 -20.36 -41.98 32.90
C LEU A 985 -20.57 -43.48 32.79
N TYR A 986 -21.12 -44.14 33.82
CA TYR A 986 -21.39 -45.58 33.77
C TYR A 986 -22.35 -45.93 32.63
N THR A 987 -23.46 -45.19 32.55
CA THR A 987 -24.45 -45.35 31.48
C THR A 987 -23.89 -44.90 30.12
N GLN A 988 -23.23 -43.74 30.03
CA GLN A 988 -22.75 -43.22 28.74
C GLN A 988 -21.61 -44.06 28.13
N LEU A 989 -20.74 -44.66 28.95
CA LEU A 989 -19.68 -45.57 28.49
C LEU A 989 -20.21 -46.96 28.07
N GLY A 990 -21.53 -47.20 28.13
CA GLY A 990 -22.15 -48.46 27.71
C GLY A 990 -22.12 -49.55 28.77
N GLU A 991 -22.11 -49.20 30.05
CA GLU A 991 -22.10 -50.12 31.19
C GLU A 991 -20.89 -51.09 31.16
N LEU A 992 -21.14 -52.41 31.19
CA LEU A 992 -20.09 -53.43 31.27
C LEU A 992 -19.69 -53.96 29.87
N PRO A 993 -18.38 -54.09 29.57
CA PRO A 993 -17.24 -53.95 30.49
C PRO A 993 -16.67 -52.52 30.56
N ASP A 994 -17.07 -51.61 29.67
CA ASP A 994 -16.28 -50.44 29.32
C ASP A 994 -16.22 -49.37 30.42
N ALA A 995 -17.28 -49.22 31.23
CA ALA A 995 -17.30 -48.35 32.42
C ALA A 995 -16.46 -48.88 33.60
N ARG A 996 -15.82 -50.06 33.49
CA ARG A 996 -15.00 -50.69 34.55
C ARG A 996 -13.54 -50.96 34.15
N LYS A 997 -13.06 -50.28 33.12
CA LYS A 997 -11.67 -50.29 32.66
C LYS A 997 -10.84 -49.24 33.39
N ASP A 998 -9.59 -49.59 33.71
CA ASP A 998 -8.75 -48.88 34.70
C ASP A 998 -8.32 -47.45 34.30
N ILE A 999 -8.34 -47.13 33.01
CA ILE A 999 -7.96 -45.83 32.45
C ILE A 999 -9.15 -45.24 31.68
N LEU A 1000 -9.44 -43.96 31.94
CA LEU A 1000 -10.38 -43.13 31.18
C LEU A 1000 -9.62 -41.97 30.56
N GLU A 1001 -9.93 -41.65 29.32
CA GLU A 1001 -9.45 -40.45 28.64
C GLU A 1001 -10.66 -39.56 28.30
N LEU A 1002 -10.69 -38.36 28.87
CA LEU A 1002 -11.67 -37.31 28.56
C LEU A 1002 -11.10 -36.45 27.43
N THR A 1003 -11.94 -36.13 26.45
CA THR A 1003 -11.61 -35.28 25.30
C THR A 1003 -12.66 -34.17 25.19
N MET A 1004 -12.19 -32.92 25.19
CA MET A 1004 -12.99 -31.72 25.04
C MET A 1004 -12.65 -31.08 23.69
N ALA A 1005 -13.58 -31.11 22.75
CA ALA A 1005 -13.45 -30.36 21.50
C ALA A 1005 -14.03 -28.96 21.68
N LEU A 1006 -13.15 -27.96 21.77
CA LEU A 1006 -13.52 -26.55 21.88
C LEU A 1006 -13.80 -26.03 20.46
N ASN A 1007 -15.05 -25.65 20.19
CA ASN A 1007 -15.47 -25.16 18.89
C ASN A 1007 -15.76 -23.66 18.97
N PRO A 1008 -15.20 -22.86 18.05
CA PRO A 1008 -15.45 -21.42 17.94
C PRO A 1008 -16.90 -21.13 17.51
N SER A 1009 -17.24 -19.84 17.46
CA SER A 1009 -18.48 -19.37 16.82
C SER A 1009 -18.46 -19.59 15.30
N GLY A 1010 -19.62 -19.54 14.66
CA GLY A 1010 -19.76 -19.72 13.21
C GLY A 1010 -19.09 -18.64 12.34
N ASP A 1011 -18.69 -17.53 12.96
CA ASP A 1011 -17.89 -16.44 12.40
C ASP A 1011 -16.38 -16.53 12.73
N LEU A 1012 -15.97 -17.51 13.55
CA LEU A 1012 -14.61 -17.71 14.09
C LEU A 1012 -14.06 -16.60 15.00
N LEU A 1013 -14.88 -15.59 15.35
CA LEU A 1013 -14.45 -14.40 16.12
C LEU A 1013 -14.49 -14.59 17.65
N THR A 1014 -15.10 -15.67 18.14
CA THR A 1014 -15.15 -15.99 19.58
C THR A 1014 -14.85 -17.46 19.87
N ALA A 1015 -14.25 -17.71 21.03
CA ALA A 1015 -13.94 -19.04 21.54
C ALA A 1015 -14.73 -19.35 22.84
N PRO A 1016 -15.01 -20.64 23.10
CA PRO A 1016 -15.44 -21.10 24.41
C PRO A 1016 -14.23 -21.31 25.34
N THR A 1017 -14.48 -21.26 26.65
CA THR A 1017 -13.51 -21.55 27.72
C THR A 1017 -14.11 -22.57 28.68
N VAL A 1018 -13.32 -23.58 29.09
CA VAL A 1018 -13.69 -24.48 30.20
C VAL A 1018 -12.94 -24.02 31.45
N HIS A 1019 -13.68 -23.63 32.49
CA HIS A 1019 -13.13 -23.04 33.71
C HIS A 1019 -12.78 -24.10 34.75
N SER A 1020 -13.56 -25.18 34.84
CA SER A 1020 -13.27 -26.33 35.70
C SER A 1020 -14.07 -27.54 35.25
N TRP A 1021 -13.63 -28.73 35.66
CA TRP A 1021 -14.42 -29.96 35.55
C TRP A 1021 -14.10 -30.92 36.68
N GLU A 1022 -14.99 -31.89 36.91
CA GLU A 1022 -14.74 -32.98 37.86
C GLU A 1022 -15.25 -34.31 37.30
N ILE A 1023 -14.47 -35.37 37.54
CA ILE A 1023 -14.86 -36.76 37.29
C ILE A 1023 -14.87 -37.54 38.61
N THR A 1024 -16.01 -38.15 38.94
CA THR A 1024 -16.10 -39.10 40.07
C THR A 1024 -15.96 -40.55 39.61
N TYR A 1025 -15.47 -41.42 40.49
CA TYR A 1025 -15.45 -42.86 40.31
C TYR A 1025 -15.65 -43.60 41.65
N SER A 1026 -15.87 -44.91 41.56
CA SER A 1026 -16.01 -45.80 42.71
C SER A 1026 -15.23 -47.10 42.49
N CYS A 1027 -14.91 -47.82 43.56
CA CYS A 1027 -14.23 -49.12 43.50
C CYS A 1027 -15.09 -50.26 44.08
N PRO A 1028 -16.22 -50.62 43.46
CA PRO A 1028 -17.01 -51.76 43.91
C PRO A 1028 -16.23 -53.08 43.73
N TYR A 1029 -16.28 -53.95 44.73
CA TYR A 1029 -15.86 -55.34 44.59
C TYR A 1029 -16.71 -56.05 43.53
N SER A 1030 -16.13 -57.02 42.81
CA SER A 1030 -16.90 -57.96 42.01
C SER A 1030 -17.44 -59.09 42.88
N GLU A 1031 -18.72 -59.42 42.75
CA GLU A 1031 -19.26 -60.73 43.19
C GLU A 1031 -18.62 -61.90 42.41
#